data_AF-A0A1J4KVU4-F1
#
_entry.id   AF-A0A1J4KVU4-F1
#
_cell.length_a   1.000
_cell.length_b   1.000
_cell.length_c   1.000
_cell.angle_alpha   90.00
_cell.angle_beta   90.00
_cell.angle_gamma   90.00
#
_symmetry.space_group_name_H-M   'P 1'
#
loop_
_entity.id
_entity.type
_entity.pdbx_description
1 polymer ?
#
loop_
_entity_poly.entity_id
_entity_poly.type
_entity_poly.pdbx_seq_one_letter_code
_entity_poly.pdbx_strand_id
1 'polypeptide(L)'
;MFLICLLTYFDVNGLLNSNQNDFGFATMRGNKRINFNNEKLLFRRFKQMNKEKQRSQLKRETDVEVGREDISEREWCYVKFNESLKNKEKHEILSKINIKADSLNLLTNSVYQLYLTHKQIDYLIENNVLIHLFQPEDKISIRRFSNEKGDRNIQARQYNHNEHYKYSIIVHETYTLPTNENLYQILARNSKTSYIVSISLDKIKESIIFLSKLTGVSLIFDHVELTASNQFGAGFSQKNDQPIHIEKQQIPRYINDHGITGKNEVITIIDTLIDFHHSHFYDEKMNVTFNTLMPDHRKMIYYKYDGTHKEYSQNLESNEHGTHVAGIAAGKNACPDEKLQILNGNAPDAKIAYAGHYNDYDIMENLQKIMDLTNSKISSNSWGTVGTSVVVAYDFNQFTNKNQDKIFIASAANNGRKYDNFCVSDPGGSKNVLTIGALQSLFSKENTYSMRLADNHSHIISLMSVSGYIRSFKGNINELTPIDTEKDTDFCHIINLDTDVILYSNNMSKTYNDLRMKCLPNKDRDFASIFITRKSDILPFLNQNVELYHDTIINIQYFYMKADYSSTGPTIKGIVKPDVMTPGTAIYSAKSISKSLKDHGCDIHKDYIYMGGTSMATPNAAGAAALIRQYFVEGNWLNTKISLNGIQLRGLMISSSSNFKMQDVSDEEQIVNYRTGFGAIDLSTILSFNNKEFGVAMTKTEGNKIESQSHYRTKIKITKSKYSMKRLSFVLTYLDLETNYDSIIPLLNDLDLVVISPSGKRYLGNDNNYKKQDLHNKAASYLSTNERVLLSNEEIEDGEYIIDIYSNELFNDESIDFSLIVVGPVDDQYIEFNPTQECDCYLSDNHSIDSSSDGHCKCDKNHIGNHCQIEISEIENKVDTKFNITVGASEIKYFYLNNGKIGTIYVTREHNMSEYASIWVGKECSQHLSTFERNNWIKSDDFSINIGYDSPVCVALFNNYPSQQTFELLVSEEYHNESALLIGIIIGLVVVIVAIILSIWLCCAFCSCCVDISETICCGICACCHRRRNNANSASASNQICQVSIQT
;
A
#
# COMPACT_ATOMS: atom_id res chain seq x y z
N MET A 1 53.52 24.39 -23.24
CA MET A 1 52.53 24.84 -22.22
C MET A 1 51.08 24.66 -22.67
N PHE A 2 50.57 25.32 -23.72
CA PHE A 2 49.12 25.30 -24.04
C PHE A 2 48.51 23.88 -24.13
N LEU A 3 49.21 22.92 -24.74
CA LEU A 3 48.80 21.50 -24.79
C LEU A 3 48.72 20.83 -23.40
N ILE A 4 49.65 21.17 -22.50
CA ILE A 4 49.65 20.69 -21.11
C ILE A 4 48.47 21.33 -20.35
N CYS A 5 48.22 22.63 -20.57
CA CYS A 5 47.05 23.31 -20.00
C CYS A 5 45.75 22.64 -20.47
N LEU A 6 45.61 22.31 -21.76
CA LEU A 6 44.46 21.57 -22.29
C LEU A 6 44.31 20.18 -21.65
N LEU A 7 45.39 19.42 -21.49
CA LEU A 7 45.39 18.11 -20.81
C LEU A 7 45.17 18.19 -19.29
N THR A 8 45.27 19.39 -18.69
CA THR A 8 44.86 19.65 -17.30
C THR A 8 43.48 20.33 -17.18
N TYR A 9 42.88 20.74 -18.30
CA TYR A 9 41.59 21.43 -18.34
C TYR A 9 40.46 20.51 -18.80
N PHE A 10 40.74 19.68 -19.81
CA PHE A 10 40.04 18.42 -20.02
C PHE A 10 40.66 17.38 -19.08
N ASP A 11 40.10 17.25 -17.89
CA ASP A 11 40.43 16.15 -17.00
C ASP A 11 39.90 14.84 -17.61
N VAL A 12 40.75 14.15 -18.40
CA VAL A 12 40.38 12.89 -19.05
C VAL A 12 40.15 11.78 -18.02
N ASN A 13 40.83 11.82 -16.87
CA ASN A 13 40.51 10.94 -15.74
C ASN A 13 39.17 11.31 -15.11
N GLY A 14 38.85 12.61 -15.05
CA GLY A 14 37.53 13.13 -14.68
C GLY A 14 36.42 12.59 -15.60
N LEU A 15 36.59 12.68 -16.92
CA LEU A 15 35.64 12.19 -17.94
C LEU A 15 35.48 10.66 -17.97
N LEU A 16 36.56 9.91 -17.74
CA LEU A 16 36.52 8.45 -17.65
C LEU A 16 35.88 7.96 -16.34
N ASN A 17 36.17 8.60 -15.20
CA ASN A 17 35.54 8.25 -13.92
C ASN A 17 34.08 8.72 -13.84
N SER A 18 33.75 9.90 -14.38
CA SER A 18 32.37 10.44 -14.38
C SER A 18 31.38 9.59 -15.16
N ASN A 19 31.85 8.67 -16.00
CA ASN A 19 30.99 7.76 -16.77
C ASN A 19 31.19 6.28 -16.42
N GLN A 20 31.89 5.98 -15.31
CA GLN A 20 31.98 4.64 -14.71
C GLN A 20 31.53 4.58 -13.24
N ASN A 21 31.18 5.71 -12.62
CA ASN A 21 30.70 5.76 -11.22
C ASN A 21 29.52 6.72 -10.99
N ASP A 22 28.81 7.11 -12.05
CA ASP A 22 27.55 7.86 -11.98
C ASP A 22 26.39 6.93 -11.54
N PHE A 23 26.49 6.47 -10.29
CA PHE A 23 25.53 5.62 -9.58
C PHE A 23 24.24 6.37 -9.23
N GLY A 24 23.51 6.81 -10.27
CA GLY A 24 22.20 7.42 -10.17
C GLY A 24 21.12 6.41 -9.78
N PHE A 25 21.08 6.01 -8.51
CA PHE A 25 19.98 5.21 -7.96
C PHE A 25 18.72 6.08 -7.84
N ALA A 26 17.59 5.58 -8.33
CA ALA A 26 16.31 6.24 -8.17
C ALA A 26 15.73 5.89 -6.79
N THR A 27 15.43 6.91 -5.97
CA THR A 27 14.68 6.75 -4.72
C THR A 27 13.20 7.08 -4.96
N MET A 28 12.31 6.67 -4.06
CA MET A 28 10.89 7.05 -4.13
C MET A 28 10.59 8.55 -3.94
N ARG A 29 11.60 9.41 -3.83
CA ARG A 29 11.49 10.89 -3.73
C ARG A 29 11.22 11.58 -5.08
N GLY A 30 10.98 10.81 -6.14
CA GLY A 30 10.95 11.27 -7.53
C GLY A 30 12.27 10.99 -8.26
N ASN A 31 12.19 10.79 -9.58
CA ASN A 31 13.31 10.33 -10.41
C ASN A 31 14.48 11.33 -10.42
N LYS A 32 15.46 11.12 -9.53
CA LYS A 32 16.63 11.98 -9.38
C LYS A 32 17.92 11.16 -9.25
N ARG A 33 18.87 11.39 -10.16
CA ARG A 33 20.16 10.67 -10.20
C ARG A 33 21.16 11.31 -9.25
N ILE A 34 21.57 10.57 -8.22
CA ILE A 34 22.65 10.94 -7.28
C ILE A 34 24.02 10.60 -7.90
N ASN A 35 25.06 11.39 -7.62
CA ASN A 35 26.38 11.27 -8.23
C ASN A 35 27.51 11.33 -7.18
N PHE A 36 28.21 10.22 -6.97
CA PHE A 36 29.29 10.08 -5.99
C PHE A 36 30.69 10.52 -6.51
N ASN A 37 30.84 10.81 -7.80
CA ASN A 37 32.13 11.15 -8.42
C ASN A 37 32.58 12.58 -8.09
N ASN A 38 31.68 13.55 -8.31
CA ASN A 38 32.04 14.98 -8.30
C ASN A 38 32.50 15.47 -6.92
N GLU A 39 32.09 14.82 -5.83
CA GLU A 39 32.33 15.33 -4.48
C GLU A 39 33.77 15.13 -3.97
N LYS A 40 34.53 14.15 -4.50
CA LYS A 40 35.96 14.00 -4.17
C LYS A 40 36.80 15.22 -4.59
N LEU A 41 36.34 16.02 -5.55
CA LEU A 41 36.94 17.30 -5.95
C LEU A 41 36.41 18.48 -5.12
N LEU A 42 35.10 18.50 -4.81
CA LEU A 42 34.50 19.52 -3.94
C LEU A 42 35.07 19.48 -2.52
N PHE A 43 35.20 18.30 -1.90
CA PHE A 43 35.70 18.20 -0.52
C PHE A 43 37.17 18.64 -0.42
N ARG A 44 37.99 18.41 -1.46
CA ARG A 44 39.36 18.96 -1.55
C ARG A 44 39.37 20.49 -1.62
N ARG A 45 38.40 21.12 -2.29
CA ARG A 45 38.21 22.59 -2.28
C ARG A 45 37.69 23.10 -0.93
N PHE A 46 36.75 22.42 -0.28
CA PHE A 46 36.31 22.75 1.09
C PHE A 46 37.45 22.66 2.10
N LYS A 47 38.33 21.64 2.00
CA LYS A 47 39.53 21.48 2.85
C LYS A 47 40.61 22.54 2.55
N GLN A 48 40.53 23.27 1.43
CA GLN A 48 41.27 24.53 1.21
C GLN A 48 40.52 25.74 1.82
N MET A 49 39.24 25.95 1.50
CA MET A 49 38.45 27.08 2.00
C MET A 49 38.37 27.14 3.54
N ASN A 50 38.25 25.99 4.21
CA ASN A 50 38.25 25.93 5.68
C ASN A 50 39.65 26.15 6.27
N LYS A 51 40.75 25.85 5.55
CA LYS A 51 42.09 26.28 5.95
C LYS A 51 42.30 27.79 5.81
N GLU A 52 41.61 28.44 4.87
CA GLU A 52 41.60 29.90 4.73
C GLU A 52 40.74 30.57 5.82
N LYS A 53 39.57 30.00 6.16
CA LYS A 53 38.77 30.46 7.33
C LYS A 53 39.49 30.23 8.67
N GLN A 54 40.09 29.07 8.91
CA GLN A 54 40.86 28.82 10.14
C GLN A 54 42.05 29.79 10.27
N ARG A 55 42.65 30.23 9.15
CA ARG A 55 43.69 31.28 9.15
C ARG A 55 43.19 32.66 9.54
N SER A 56 41.91 33.00 9.35
CA SER A 56 41.33 34.27 9.83
C SER A 56 40.70 34.16 11.22
N GLN A 57 40.41 32.95 11.70
CA GLN A 57 39.78 32.70 13.00
C GLN A 57 40.78 32.41 14.14
N LEU A 58 42.08 32.25 13.84
CA LEU A 58 43.17 31.99 14.80
C LEU A 58 43.52 33.21 15.69
N LYS A 59 42.52 33.86 16.30
CA LYS A 59 42.70 35.05 17.14
C LYS A 59 41.63 35.28 18.22
N ARG A 60 41.07 34.20 18.81
CA ARG A 60 40.32 34.17 20.08
C ARG A 60 40.03 32.72 20.51
N GLU A 61 41.00 32.06 21.14
CA GLU A 61 40.78 30.79 21.84
C GLU A 61 41.55 30.79 23.17
N THR A 62 40.80 30.95 24.25
CA THR A 62 41.10 30.43 25.60
C THR A 62 39.79 29.83 26.12
N ASP A 63 39.89 28.86 27.02
CA ASP A 63 38.77 28.17 27.69
C ASP A 63 37.95 27.22 26.78
N VAL A 64 38.36 25.95 26.77
CA VAL A 64 37.57 24.82 26.27
C VAL A 64 37.57 23.72 27.33
N GLU A 65 36.42 23.46 27.92
CA GLU A 65 36.19 22.28 28.79
C GLU A 65 35.04 21.42 28.26
N VAL A 66 35.27 20.10 28.30
CA VAL A 66 34.30 19.00 28.39
C VAL A 66 33.11 18.98 27.39
N GLY A 67 33.25 18.11 26.39
CA GLY A 67 32.32 16.97 26.30
C GLY A 67 30.96 17.18 25.64
N ARG A 68 30.83 18.06 24.65
CA ARG A 68 29.73 18.01 23.66
C ARG A 68 30.31 17.96 22.25
N GLU A 69 29.93 16.96 21.46
CA GLU A 69 30.05 17.06 20.00
C GLU A 69 29.02 18.08 19.51
N ASP A 70 29.44 18.98 18.63
CA ASP A 70 28.55 20.01 18.10
C ASP A 70 27.61 19.41 17.04
N ILE A 71 26.31 19.45 17.32
CA ILE A 71 25.25 18.93 16.44
C ILE A 71 25.18 19.74 15.14
N SER A 72 25.71 20.98 15.11
CA SER A 72 25.75 21.84 13.93
C SER A 72 26.82 21.48 12.90
N GLU A 73 27.78 20.60 13.22
CA GLU A 73 28.79 20.10 12.26
C GLU A 73 28.40 18.76 11.58
N ARG A 74 27.13 18.34 11.66
CA ARG A 74 26.63 17.09 11.08
C ARG A 74 25.74 17.31 9.84
N GLU A 75 25.95 16.50 8.82
CA GLU A 75 25.21 16.52 7.55
C GLU A 75 24.67 15.14 7.17
N TRP A 76 23.52 15.11 6.47
CA TRP A 76 23.00 13.89 5.86
C TRP A 76 23.81 13.52 4.62
N CYS A 77 24.32 12.30 4.60
CA CYS A 77 25.21 11.76 3.59
C CYS A 77 24.64 10.45 3.04
N TYR A 78 24.72 10.25 1.72
CA TYR A 78 24.81 8.90 1.17
C TYR A 78 26.28 8.44 1.23
N VAL A 79 26.51 7.20 1.64
CA VAL A 79 27.83 6.65 1.94
C VAL A 79 27.99 5.29 1.27
N LYS A 80 28.76 5.22 0.19
CA LYS A 80 29.01 3.99 -0.57
C LYS A 80 30.36 3.37 -0.21
N PHE A 81 30.34 2.20 0.42
CA PHE A 81 31.52 1.37 0.64
C PHE A 81 31.96 0.69 -0.65
N ASN A 82 33.25 0.38 -0.75
CA ASN A 82 33.74 -0.45 -1.84
C ASN A 82 33.15 -1.87 -1.72
N GLU A 83 32.66 -2.42 -2.84
CA GLU A 83 31.98 -3.71 -2.90
C GLU A 83 32.93 -4.89 -2.64
N SER A 84 34.24 -4.68 -2.75
CA SER A 84 35.27 -5.67 -2.38
C SER A 84 35.53 -5.80 -0.87
N LEU A 85 35.02 -4.88 -0.03
CA LEU A 85 35.17 -4.97 1.43
C LEU A 85 34.19 -5.98 2.02
N LYS A 86 34.70 -6.90 2.84
CA LYS A 86 33.87 -7.86 3.57
C LYS A 86 33.09 -7.16 4.68
N ASN A 87 31.93 -7.71 5.05
CA ASN A 87 31.05 -7.05 6.03
C ASN A 87 31.74 -6.82 7.39
N LYS A 88 32.65 -7.70 7.82
CA LYS A 88 33.50 -7.50 9.00
C LYS A 88 34.39 -6.24 8.87
N GLU A 89 34.99 -6.01 7.71
CA GLU A 89 35.86 -4.85 7.46
C GLU A 89 35.04 -3.55 7.41
N LYS A 90 33.85 -3.57 6.81
CA LYS A 90 32.87 -2.46 6.88
C LYS A 90 32.52 -2.13 8.34
N HIS A 91 32.26 -3.15 9.16
CA HIS A 91 31.97 -2.97 10.60
C HIS A 91 33.19 -2.43 11.36
N GLU A 92 34.40 -2.90 11.09
CA GLU A 92 35.64 -2.38 11.73
C GLU A 92 35.97 -0.94 11.33
N ILE A 93 35.58 -0.49 10.12
CA ILE A 93 35.71 0.92 9.70
C ILE A 93 34.68 1.78 10.44
N LEU A 94 33.42 1.35 10.50
CA LEU A 94 32.32 2.11 11.09
C LEU A 94 32.36 2.16 12.63
N SER A 95 32.76 1.08 13.29
CA SER A 95 32.89 1.02 14.74
C SER A 95 34.02 1.94 15.25
N LYS A 96 35.11 2.12 14.49
CA LYS A 96 36.20 3.06 14.81
C LYS A 96 35.75 4.53 14.82
N ILE A 97 34.59 4.84 14.23
CA ILE A 97 33.99 6.18 14.21
C ILE A 97 32.64 6.25 14.93
N ASN A 98 32.32 5.25 15.78
CA ASN A 98 31.08 5.14 16.56
C ASN A 98 29.79 5.33 15.74
N ILE A 99 29.77 4.84 14.50
CA ILE A 99 28.57 4.85 13.64
C ILE A 99 28.03 3.43 13.52
N LYS A 100 26.74 3.28 13.78
CA LYS A 100 26.03 2.01 13.63
C LYS A 100 25.48 1.92 12.20
N ALA A 101 25.96 0.94 11.45
CA ALA A 101 25.25 0.45 10.27
C ALA A 101 24.25 -0.63 10.71
N ASP A 102 22.99 -0.43 10.35
CA ASP A 102 21.90 -1.39 10.48
C ASP A 102 20.88 -1.16 9.35
N SER A 103 19.84 -2.01 9.28
CA SER A 103 18.86 -2.02 8.18
C SER A 103 18.11 -0.70 8.00
N LEU A 104 17.95 0.10 9.06
CA LEU A 104 17.27 1.40 9.03
C LEU A 104 18.05 2.45 8.21
N ASN A 105 19.36 2.29 8.11
CA ASN A 105 20.26 3.20 7.40
C ASN A 105 20.81 2.60 6.08
N LEU A 106 20.43 1.36 5.72
CA LEU A 106 20.89 0.66 4.52
C LEU A 106 19.97 0.96 3.33
N LEU A 107 20.53 1.49 2.24
CA LEU A 107 19.79 1.75 0.99
C LEU A 107 20.08 0.68 -0.08
N THR A 108 21.32 0.18 -0.14
CA THR A 108 21.71 -0.97 -0.98
C THR A 108 22.86 -1.72 -0.30
N ASN A 109 23.23 -2.91 -0.80
CA ASN A 109 24.33 -3.76 -0.28
C ASN A 109 25.70 -3.06 -0.10
N SER A 110 25.90 -1.88 -0.72
CA SER A 110 27.08 -1.03 -0.54
C SER A 110 26.77 0.41 -0.10
N VAL A 111 25.52 0.90 -0.14
CA VAL A 111 25.15 2.30 0.11
C VAL A 111 24.31 2.46 1.39
N TYR A 112 24.69 3.41 2.24
CA TYR A 112 23.97 3.79 3.46
C TYR A 112 23.54 5.26 3.45
N GLN A 113 22.43 5.60 4.12
CA GLN A 113 22.09 6.98 4.51
C GLN A 113 22.59 7.21 5.94
N LEU A 114 23.56 8.10 6.16
CA LEU A 114 24.17 8.33 7.48
C LEU A 114 24.23 9.83 7.80
N TYR A 115 24.04 10.18 9.08
CA TYR A 115 24.13 11.56 9.58
C TYR A 115 25.48 11.80 10.26
N LEU A 116 26.44 12.32 9.49
CA LEU A 116 27.87 12.29 9.77
C LEU A 116 28.45 13.66 10.14
N THR A 117 29.41 13.71 11.07
CA THR A 117 30.28 14.89 11.24
C THR A 117 31.30 14.99 10.10
N HIS A 118 31.81 16.20 9.84
CA HIS A 118 32.93 16.40 8.90
C HIS A 118 34.17 15.52 9.18
N LYS A 119 34.46 15.20 10.46
CA LYS A 119 35.57 14.33 10.85
C LYS A 119 35.32 12.86 10.46
N GLN A 120 34.08 12.39 10.58
CA GLN A 120 33.67 11.05 10.17
C GLN A 120 33.64 10.93 8.64
N ILE A 121 33.21 11.99 7.93
CA ILE A 121 33.29 12.10 6.47
C ILE A 121 34.75 12.03 5.98
N ASP A 122 35.65 12.81 6.58
CA ASP A 122 37.09 12.78 6.26
C ASP A 122 37.69 11.37 6.45
N TYR A 123 37.42 10.73 7.59
CA TYR A 123 37.91 9.37 7.88
C TYR A 123 37.40 8.33 6.88
N LEU A 124 36.12 8.40 6.50
CA LEU A 124 35.53 7.49 5.51
C LEU A 124 36.17 7.69 4.13
N ILE A 125 36.37 8.93 3.69
CA ILE A 125 37.07 9.26 2.43
C ILE A 125 38.52 8.74 2.45
N GLU A 126 39.23 8.87 3.58
CA GLU A 126 40.59 8.36 3.77
C GLU A 126 40.65 6.82 3.77
N ASN A 127 39.55 6.13 4.10
CA ASN A 127 39.38 4.68 3.96
C ASN A 127 38.76 4.24 2.61
N ASN A 128 38.86 5.08 1.57
CA ASN A 128 38.34 4.85 0.21
C ASN A 128 36.82 4.68 0.08
N VAL A 129 36.03 5.03 1.10
CA VAL A 129 34.57 5.09 1.02
C VAL A 129 34.16 6.32 0.20
N LEU A 130 33.12 6.21 -0.62
CA LEU A 130 32.55 7.32 -1.39
C LEU A 130 31.41 7.98 -0.59
N ILE A 131 31.28 9.30 -0.71
CA ILE A 131 30.26 10.09 0.00
C ILE A 131 29.60 11.06 -0.97
N HIS A 132 28.30 11.30 -0.78
CA HIS A 132 27.52 12.34 -1.43
C HIS A 132 26.65 13.08 -0.40
N LEU A 133 26.76 14.40 -0.31
CA LEU A 133 26.01 15.25 0.63
C LEU A 133 24.59 15.54 0.11
N PHE A 134 23.60 15.48 1.00
CA PHE A 134 22.21 15.82 0.68
C PHE A 134 22.06 17.31 0.32
N GLN A 135 21.74 17.61 -0.93
CA GLN A 135 21.35 18.96 -1.33
C GLN A 135 19.92 19.27 -0.83
N PRO A 136 19.52 20.54 -0.67
CA PRO A 136 18.16 20.90 -0.26
C PRO A 136 17.08 20.24 -1.13
N GLU A 137 17.31 20.21 -2.45
CA GLU A 137 16.47 19.57 -3.45
C GLU A 137 16.47 18.02 -3.43
N ASP A 138 17.23 17.35 -2.55
CA ASP A 138 17.12 15.89 -2.29
C ASP A 138 16.14 15.56 -1.15
N LYS A 139 15.71 16.59 -0.41
CA LYS A 139 14.89 16.47 0.79
C LYS A 139 13.42 16.80 0.53
N ILE A 140 12.97 16.97 -0.71
CA ILE A 140 11.61 17.43 -1.06
C ILE A 140 10.91 16.38 -1.92
N SER A 141 9.72 15.94 -1.49
CA SER A 141 8.89 14.92 -2.16
C SER A 141 7.41 15.30 -2.06
N ILE A 142 7.01 16.34 -2.80
CA ILE A 142 5.67 16.97 -2.72
C ILE A 142 4.95 16.81 -4.07
N ARG A 143 3.77 16.18 -4.06
CA ARG A 143 2.91 15.91 -5.24
C ARG A 143 2.50 17.18 -5.99
N ARG A 144 2.49 18.34 -5.31
CA ARG A 144 2.15 19.64 -5.91
C ARG A 144 3.27 20.27 -6.75
N PHE A 145 4.52 19.79 -6.64
CA PHE A 145 5.69 20.32 -7.37
C PHE A 145 6.21 19.39 -8.49
N SER A 146 5.70 18.16 -8.61
CA SER A 146 6.14 17.21 -9.65
C SER A 146 5.70 17.56 -11.08
N ASN A 147 4.74 18.48 -11.24
CA ASN A 147 3.99 18.66 -12.49
C ASN A 147 4.45 19.86 -13.35
N GLU A 148 5.67 20.40 -13.18
CA GLU A 148 6.22 21.50 -14.01
C GLU A 148 6.62 21.08 -15.44
N LYS A 149 5.91 20.12 -16.05
CA LYS A 149 5.95 19.79 -17.48
C LYS A 149 4.58 19.40 -18.04
N GLY A 150 3.58 20.28 -17.94
CA GLY A 150 2.33 19.99 -18.68
C GLY A 150 1.07 20.79 -18.43
N ASP A 151 1.03 21.78 -17.52
CA ASP A 151 -0.16 22.64 -17.44
C ASP A 151 0.17 24.12 -17.25
N ARG A 152 -0.51 24.98 -18.02
CA ARG A 152 -0.45 26.44 -17.93
C ARG A 152 -1.78 27.06 -17.49
N ASN A 153 -2.81 26.25 -17.24
CA ASN A 153 -4.18 26.68 -16.95
C ASN A 153 -4.54 26.72 -15.45
N ILE A 154 -3.55 26.95 -14.58
CA ILE A 154 -3.82 27.35 -13.19
C ILE A 154 -3.83 28.90 -13.11
N GLN A 155 -4.90 29.49 -13.63
CA GLN A 155 -5.29 30.87 -13.33
C GLN A 155 -6.74 30.92 -12.83
N ALA A 156 -6.97 31.75 -11.82
CA ALA A 156 -8.29 32.15 -11.31
C ALA A 156 -9.28 31.04 -10.90
N ARG A 157 -9.05 30.47 -9.71
CA ARG A 157 -10.12 30.43 -8.70
C ARG A 157 -9.73 31.39 -7.57
N GLN A 158 -10.71 32.08 -6.99
CA GLN A 158 -10.45 33.13 -5.99
C GLN A 158 -10.01 32.49 -4.67
N TYR A 159 -8.82 32.87 -4.18
CA TYR A 159 -8.28 32.33 -2.94
C TYR A 159 -8.86 33.03 -1.72
N ASN A 160 -9.20 32.22 -0.71
CA ASN A 160 -9.36 32.68 0.66
C ASN A 160 -7.96 32.72 1.28
N HIS A 161 -7.52 33.86 1.80
CA HIS A 161 -6.10 34.07 2.21
C HIS A 161 -5.64 33.27 3.44
N ASN A 162 -6.50 32.41 4.00
CA ASN A 162 -6.28 31.69 5.26
C ASN A 162 -6.14 30.16 5.07
N GLU A 163 -5.94 29.64 3.85
CA GLU A 163 -5.65 28.22 3.66
C GLU A 163 -4.25 27.85 4.18
N HIS A 164 -4.19 26.85 5.07
CA HIS A 164 -2.96 26.22 5.54
C HIS A 164 -2.86 24.78 5.00
N TYR A 165 -1.66 24.42 4.55
CA TYR A 165 -1.33 23.09 4.04
C TYR A 165 -0.38 22.39 5.02
N LYS A 166 -0.69 21.14 5.34
CA LYS A 166 0.07 20.31 6.28
C LYS A 166 1.16 19.53 5.52
N TYR A 167 2.36 19.47 6.11
CA TYR A 167 3.52 18.76 5.57
C TYR A 167 4.22 17.94 6.65
N SER A 168 4.70 16.76 6.28
CA SER A 168 5.47 15.86 7.15
C SER A 168 6.97 16.04 6.91
N ILE A 169 7.75 16.26 7.97
CA ILE A 169 9.18 16.56 7.94
C ILE A 169 9.94 15.45 8.69
N ILE A 170 10.81 14.71 7.99
CA ILE A 170 11.66 13.68 8.59
C ILE A 170 13.02 14.30 8.97
N VAL A 171 13.53 13.93 10.15
CA VAL A 171 14.79 14.40 10.74
C VAL A 171 15.60 13.24 11.34
N HIS A 172 16.87 13.46 11.65
CA HIS A 172 17.65 12.55 12.51
C HIS A 172 17.09 12.51 13.94
N GLU A 173 17.14 11.36 14.63
CA GLU A 173 16.48 11.20 15.94
C GLU A 173 16.98 12.15 17.04
N THR A 174 18.26 12.53 16.99
CA THR A 174 18.87 13.49 17.91
C THR A 174 18.68 14.95 17.49
N TYR A 175 18.15 15.20 16.29
CA TYR A 175 17.89 16.55 15.80
C TYR A 175 16.53 17.05 16.29
N THR A 176 16.44 18.35 16.55
CA THR A 176 15.20 19.03 16.92
C THR A 176 14.90 20.07 15.86
N LEU A 177 13.73 19.98 15.23
CA LEU A 177 13.33 20.94 14.21
C LEU A 177 13.16 22.34 14.84
N PRO A 178 13.84 23.39 14.34
CA PRO A 178 13.72 24.72 14.89
C PRO A 178 12.33 25.31 14.62
N THR A 179 11.86 26.19 15.50
CA THR A 179 10.62 26.96 15.34
C THR A 179 10.85 28.16 14.42
N ASN A 180 9.95 28.40 13.46
CA ASN A 180 9.99 29.59 12.60
C ASN A 180 8.57 30.01 12.18
N GLU A 181 7.85 30.65 13.11
CA GLU A 181 6.42 30.99 13.01
C GLU A 181 6.06 31.87 11.78
N ASN A 182 7.02 32.60 11.22
CA ASN A 182 6.85 33.40 9.99
C ASN A 182 6.80 32.56 8.69
N LEU A 183 7.16 31.28 8.78
CA LEU A 183 7.20 30.35 7.66
C LEU A 183 6.28 29.14 7.93
N TYR A 184 6.47 28.47 9.07
CA TYR A 184 5.70 27.28 9.43
C TYR A 184 5.46 27.18 10.94
N GLN A 185 4.26 26.71 11.29
CA GLN A 185 3.93 26.29 12.64
C GLN A 185 4.21 24.79 12.76
N ILE A 186 5.02 24.37 13.73
CA ILE A 186 5.11 22.95 14.09
C ILE A 186 3.79 22.57 14.77
N LEU A 187 3.07 21.58 14.23
CA LEU A 187 1.82 21.09 14.82
C LEU A 187 2.14 20.11 15.96
N ALA A 188 2.88 19.04 15.69
CA ALA A 188 3.62 18.28 16.71
C ALA A 188 4.69 17.36 16.08
N ARG A 189 5.16 16.35 16.84
CA ARG A 189 6.28 15.46 16.51
C ARG A 189 5.83 13.99 16.48
N ASN A 190 5.66 13.41 15.28
CA ASN A 190 5.19 12.03 15.03
C ASN A 190 6.14 10.98 15.64
N SER A 191 7.43 11.25 15.68
CA SER A 191 8.40 10.33 16.25
C SER A 191 9.70 11.06 16.59
N LYS A 192 10.67 10.36 17.17
CA LYS A 192 12.04 10.89 17.26
C LYS A 192 12.55 11.40 15.90
N THR A 193 12.15 10.79 14.80
CA THR A 193 12.57 11.14 13.44
C THR A 193 11.54 11.93 12.62
N SER A 194 10.39 12.35 13.15
CA SER A 194 9.31 12.92 12.32
C SER A 194 8.51 14.03 13.00
N TYR A 195 8.15 15.06 12.24
CA TYR A 195 7.34 16.22 12.63
C TYR A 195 6.23 16.49 11.60
N ILE A 196 5.10 17.06 12.02
CA ILE A 196 4.12 17.66 11.10
C ILE A 196 4.16 19.18 11.28
N VAL A 197 4.19 19.90 10.16
CA VAL A 197 4.16 21.37 10.12
C VAL A 197 2.96 21.86 9.30
N SER A 198 2.39 22.98 9.73
CA SER A 198 1.38 23.77 9.01
C SER A 198 2.05 24.96 8.34
N ILE A 199 1.75 25.17 7.06
CA ILE A 199 2.34 26.22 6.23
C ILE A 199 1.21 26.95 5.51
N SER A 200 1.12 28.28 5.63
CA SER A 200 0.12 29.05 4.89
C SER A 200 0.38 28.97 3.38
N LEU A 201 -0.68 29.02 2.57
CA LEU A 201 -0.61 28.83 1.12
C LEU A 201 0.39 29.77 0.42
N ASP A 202 0.52 31.02 0.87
CA ASP A 202 1.48 32.00 0.37
C ASP A 202 2.93 31.66 0.76
N LYS A 203 3.15 31.00 1.91
CA LYS A 203 4.46 30.67 2.45
C LYS A 203 5.00 29.29 2.08
N ILE A 204 4.25 28.45 1.37
CA ILE A 204 4.72 27.11 0.94
C ILE A 204 6.11 27.19 0.30
N LYS A 205 6.31 28.02 -0.73
CA LYS A 205 7.59 28.05 -1.46
C LYS A 205 8.76 28.53 -0.61
N GLU A 206 8.57 29.56 0.22
CA GLU A 206 9.62 30.07 1.12
C GLU A 206 9.99 29.03 2.20
N SER A 207 8.97 28.39 2.78
CA SER A 207 9.11 27.48 3.93
C SER A 207 9.75 26.16 3.54
N ILE A 208 9.36 25.56 2.41
CA ILE A 208 9.95 24.31 1.92
C ILE A 208 11.43 24.55 1.53
N ILE A 209 11.77 25.71 0.96
CA ILE A 209 13.16 26.13 0.68
C ILE A 209 13.98 26.40 1.96
N PHE A 210 13.33 26.81 3.05
CA PHE A 210 13.99 26.95 4.36
C PHE A 210 14.22 25.59 5.03
N LEU A 211 13.17 24.78 5.15
CA LEU A 211 13.19 23.46 5.80
C LEU A 211 14.20 22.51 5.16
N SER A 212 14.31 22.51 3.83
CA SER A 212 15.28 21.69 3.09
C SER A 212 16.75 22.08 3.34
N LYS A 213 17.03 23.34 3.71
CA LYS A 213 18.40 23.81 4.03
C LYS A 213 18.84 23.44 5.46
N LEU A 214 17.95 22.91 6.29
CA LEU A 214 18.30 22.44 7.63
C LEU A 214 19.09 21.13 7.53
N THR A 215 20.27 21.07 8.17
CA THR A 215 21.21 19.95 8.03
C THR A 215 20.61 18.62 8.48
N GLY A 216 19.90 18.62 9.62
CA GLY A 216 19.27 17.42 10.19
C GLY A 216 17.95 16.98 9.55
N VAL A 217 17.35 17.77 8.65
CA VAL A 217 16.16 17.37 7.86
C VAL A 217 16.59 16.44 6.72
N SER A 218 15.93 15.29 6.59
CA SER A 218 16.20 14.30 5.54
C SER A 218 15.10 14.22 4.47
N LEU A 219 13.84 14.53 4.79
CA LEU A 219 12.72 14.48 3.84
C LEU A 219 11.57 15.43 4.25
N ILE A 220 10.82 15.91 3.26
CA ILE A 220 9.66 16.80 3.37
C ILE A 220 8.60 16.33 2.36
N PHE A 221 7.39 15.98 2.82
CA PHE A 221 6.31 15.45 1.96
C PHE A 221 4.91 15.92 2.39
N ASP A 222 3.91 15.78 1.52
CA ASP A 222 2.52 16.17 1.82
C ASP A 222 1.93 15.34 2.98
N HIS A 223 1.23 15.98 3.91
CA HIS A 223 0.39 15.29 4.91
C HIS A 223 -0.99 14.96 4.32
N VAL A 224 -1.66 13.94 4.86
CA VAL A 224 -2.76 13.23 4.18
C VAL A 224 -3.88 12.88 5.16
N GLU A 225 -5.12 13.23 4.82
CA GLU A 225 -6.31 13.10 5.69
C GLU A 225 -7.31 12.05 5.16
N LEU A 226 -8.15 11.50 6.04
CA LEU A 226 -8.84 10.21 5.85
C LEU A 226 -10.36 10.31 6.18
N THR A 227 -11.22 9.56 5.47
CA THR A 227 -12.71 9.60 5.57
C THR A 227 -13.37 8.22 5.32
N ALA A 228 -14.55 7.95 5.91
CA ALA A 228 -14.88 6.57 6.30
C ALA A 228 -16.38 6.24 6.60
N SER A 229 -16.78 4.94 6.55
CA SER A 229 -18.17 4.36 6.53
C SER A 229 -18.21 2.79 6.36
N ASN A 230 -19.29 1.93 6.40
CA ASN A 230 -20.48 1.73 7.31
C ASN A 230 -20.99 0.18 7.46
N GLN A 231 -21.89 -0.31 8.38
CA GLN A 231 -22.41 -1.74 8.61
C GLN A 231 -23.89 -2.19 8.29
N PHE A 232 -24.11 -3.40 7.74
CA PHE A 232 -25.28 -4.30 8.04
C PHE A 232 -24.82 -5.74 8.38
N GLY A 233 -23.49 -5.94 8.45
CA GLY A 233 -22.87 -7.26 8.32
C GLY A 233 -22.82 -8.14 9.55
N ALA A 234 -23.36 -7.72 10.70
CA ALA A 234 -23.29 -8.51 11.93
C ALA A 234 -23.90 -9.90 11.75
N GLY A 235 -25.15 -10.00 11.28
CA GLY A 235 -25.76 -11.30 10.97
C GLY A 235 -25.08 -12.01 9.79
N PHE A 236 -24.80 -11.28 8.70
CA PHE A 236 -24.21 -11.85 7.49
C PHE A 236 -22.84 -12.49 7.71
N SER A 237 -21.93 -11.84 8.45
CA SER A 237 -20.60 -12.39 8.75
C SER A 237 -20.66 -13.53 9.77
N GLN A 238 -21.70 -13.58 10.60
CA GLN A 238 -21.98 -14.72 11.47
C GLN A 238 -22.50 -15.93 10.68
N LYS A 239 -23.39 -15.71 9.70
CA LYS A 239 -23.84 -16.70 8.72
C LYS A 239 -24.43 -16.01 7.48
N ASN A 240 -23.85 -16.26 6.29
CA ASN A 240 -24.29 -15.62 5.05
C ASN A 240 -25.52 -16.30 4.43
N ASP A 241 -25.72 -17.59 4.74
CA ASP A 241 -26.83 -18.40 4.23
C ASP A 241 -28.00 -18.43 5.22
N GLN A 242 -28.69 -17.29 5.35
CA GLN A 242 -29.89 -17.16 6.19
C GLN A 242 -31.00 -16.36 5.49
N PRO A 243 -32.29 -16.76 5.63
CA PRO A 243 -33.40 -15.97 5.14
C PRO A 243 -33.51 -14.67 5.96
N ILE A 244 -33.59 -13.53 5.28
CA ILE A 244 -33.73 -12.24 5.95
C ILE A 244 -35.17 -12.08 6.45
N HIS A 245 -35.37 -11.85 7.74
CA HIS A 245 -36.70 -11.61 8.31
C HIS A 245 -37.15 -10.18 7.99
N ILE A 246 -37.88 -10.02 6.88
CA ILE A 246 -38.39 -8.74 6.38
C ILE A 246 -39.10 -7.94 7.48
N GLU A 247 -39.95 -8.58 8.29
CA GLU A 247 -40.67 -7.98 9.43
C GLU A 247 -39.76 -7.43 10.55
N LYS A 248 -38.54 -7.96 10.68
CA LYS A 248 -37.56 -7.57 11.72
C LYS A 248 -36.43 -6.69 11.18
N GLN A 249 -36.37 -6.45 9.87
CA GLN A 249 -35.33 -5.66 9.19
C GLN A 249 -33.88 -6.09 9.53
N GLN A 250 -33.66 -7.37 9.85
CA GLN A 250 -32.35 -7.91 10.20
C GLN A 250 -32.11 -9.32 9.62
N ILE A 251 -30.84 -9.65 9.42
CA ILE A 251 -30.34 -11.03 9.32
C ILE A 251 -30.22 -11.57 10.76
N PRO A 252 -30.56 -12.84 11.06
CA PRO A 252 -30.32 -13.43 12.38
C PRO A 252 -28.85 -13.36 12.80
N ARG A 253 -28.56 -13.52 14.09
CA ARG A 253 -27.21 -13.40 14.64
C ARG A 253 -26.74 -14.77 15.08
N TYR A 254 -26.58 -15.67 14.11
CA TYR A 254 -26.42 -17.11 14.34
C TYR A 254 -25.40 -17.48 15.44
N ILE A 255 -24.27 -16.77 15.52
CA ILE A 255 -23.23 -17.03 16.53
C ILE A 255 -23.61 -16.44 17.90
N ASN A 256 -24.19 -15.22 17.93
CA ASN A 256 -24.72 -14.61 19.16
C ASN A 256 -25.90 -15.40 19.74
N ASP A 257 -26.77 -15.94 18.88
CA ASP A 257 -27.94 -16.75 19.25
C ASP A 257 -27.54 -18.08 19.91
N HIS A 258 -26.29 -18.54 19.71
CA HIS A 258 -25.66 -19.68 20.41
C HIS A 258 -24.81 -19.25 21.63
N GLY A 259 -24.92 -18.01 22.09
CA GLY A 259 -24.25 -17.49 23.30
C GLY A 259 -22.84 -16.94 23.09
N ILE A 260 -22.33 -16.95 21.86
CA ILE A 260 -21.01 -16.39 21.52
C ILE A 260 -21.20 -14.93 21.07
N THR A 261 -20.97 -14.00 21.98
CA THR A 261 -21.27 -12.57 21.86
C THR A 261 -20.03 -11.65 21.96
N GLY A 262 -18.83 -12.22 21.99
CA GLY A 262 -17.56 -11.52 22.23
C GLY A 262 -17.26 -11.31 23.72
N LYS A 263 -17.99 -11.99 24.61
CA LYS A 263 -17.88 -11.85 26.06
C LYS A 263 -16.45 -12.14 26.55
N ASN A 264 -15.96 -11.28 27.45
CA ASN A 264 -14.58 -11.25 27.98
C ASN A 264 -13.49 -10.83 26.97
N GLU A 265 -13.79 -10.69 25.68
CA GLU A 265 -12.82 -10.18 24.70
C GLU A 265 -12.79 -8.64 24.70
N VAL A 266 -11.69 -8.10 24.19
CA VAL A 266 -11.49 -6.65 24.00
C VAL A 266 -11.18 -6.38 22.54
N ILE A 267 -11.80 -5.33 21.99
CA ILE A 267 -11.47 -4.78 20.68
C ILE A 267 -10.85 -3.39 20.90
N THR A 268 -9.60 -3.22 20.45
CA THR A 268 -8.94 -1.92 20.45
C THR A 268 -9.28 -1.16 19.17
N ILE A 269 -9.65 0.11 19.29
CA ILE A 269 -10.12 0.92 18.16
C ILE A 269 -9.25 2.18 18.06
N ILE A 270 -8.75 2.44 16.84
CA ILE A 270 -8.14 3.71 16.45
C ILE A 270 -9.08 4.35 15.43
N ASP A 271 -9.62 5.51 15.77
CA ASP A 271 -10.60 6.20 14.93
C ASP A 271 -10.80 7.66 15.36
N THR A 272 -11.78 8.39 14.81
CA THR A 272 -12.24 9.67 15.40
C THR A 272 -12.95 9.42 16.74
N LEU A 273 -13.50 10.46 17.38
CA LEU A 273 -14.02 10.34 18.75
C LEU A 273 -15.21 9.36 18.84
N ILE A 274 -15.25 8.63 19.95
CA ILE A 274 -16.38 7.77 20.32
C ILE A 274 -17.22 8.54 21.34
N ASP A 275 -18.49 8.81 21.02
CA ASP A 275 -19.48 9.38 21.93
C ASP A 275 -19.84 8.37 23.00
N PHE A 276 -19.09 8.35 24.10
CA PHE A 276 -19.28 7.38 25.17
C PHE A 276 -20.58 7.60 25.98
N HIS A 277 -21.33 8.68 25.70
CA HIS A 277 -22.68 8.87 26.25
C HIS A 277 -23.78 8.20 25.40
N HIS A 278 -23.49 7.78 24.18
CA HIS A 278 -24.43 7.00 23.38
C HIS A 278 -24.68 5.62 24.04
N SER A 279 -25.93 5.16 24.05
CA SER A 279 -26.42 3.94 24.74
C SER A 279 -25.65 2.66 24.44
N HIS A 280 -24.93 2.60 23.32
CA HIS A 280 -24.04 1.50 22.94
C HIS A 280 -22.81 1.36 23.85
N PHE A 281 -22.43 2.43 24.55
CA PHE A 281 -21.19 2.54 25.32
C PHE A 281 -21.39 3.04 26.75
N TYR A 282 -22.39 3.91 26.97
CA TYR A 282 -22.72 4.53 28.25
C TYR A 282 -22.88 3.53 29.40
N ASP A 283 -22.50 3.92 30.61
CA ASP A 283 -22.64 3.16 31.85
C ASP A 283 -23.20 4.06 32.96
N GLU A 284 -24.29 3.63 33.60
CA GLU A 284 -24.94 4.36 34.70
C GLU A 284 -24.11 4.36 36.00
N LYS A 285 -23.11 3.47 36.12
CA LYS A 285 -22.37 3.18 37.37
C LYS A 285 -20.95 3.71 37.38
N MET A 286 -20.37 3.93 36.21
CA MET A 286 -18.98 4.36 36.06
C MET A 286 -18.85 5.32 34.88
N ASN A 287 -18.49 6.57 35.15
CA ASN A 287 -18.15 7.52 34.09
C ASN A 287 -16.79 7.14 33.47
N VAL A 288 -16.66 7.32 32.16
CA VAL A 288 -15.35 7.27 31.47
C VAL A 288 -14.40 8.27 32.12
N THR A 289 -13.19 7.80 32.42
CA THR A 289 -12.05 8.60 32.89
C THR A 289 -10.92 8.41 31.90
N PHE A 290 -10.42 9.51 31.32
CA PHE A 290 -9.40 9.43 30.26
C PHE A 290 -8.06 8.88 30.75
N ASN A 291 -7.33 8.25 29.83
CA ASN A 291 -5.99 7.69 30.02
C ASN A 291 -5.87 6.69 31.19
N THR A 292 -7.00 6.11 31.64
CA THR A 292 -7.12 5.26 32.83
C THR A 292 -7.74 3.92 32.46
N LEU A 293 -7.27 2.82 33.06
CA LEU A 293 -7.87 1.49 32.93
C LEU A 293 -9.11 1.37 33.84
N MET A 294 -10.24 1.03 33.25
CA MET A 294 -11.56 0.97 33.90
C MET A 294 -12.17 -0.43 33.71
N PRO A 295 -11.64 -1.47 34.37
CA PRO A 295 -11.97 -2.87 34.06
C PRO A 295 -13.46 -3.19 34.29
N ASP A 296 -14.09 -2.53 35.26
CA ASP A 296 -15.49 -2.75 35.64
C ASP A 296 -16.49 -2.01 34.74
N HIS A 297 -16.07 -0.94 34.04
CA HIS A 297 -16.95 -0.15 33.15
C HIS A 297 -17.61 -1.04 32.09
N ARG A 298 -18.92 -0.87 31.86
CA ARG A 298 -19.75 -1.74 31.02
C ARG A 298 -19.18 -1.95 29.62
N LYS A 299 -18.66 -0.88 29.00
CA LYS A 299 -18.13 -0.92 27.62
C LYS A 299 -16.71 -0.41 27.41
N MET A 300 -16.47 0.88 27.65
CA MET A 300 -15.17 1.53 27.46
C MET A 300 -14.23 1.23 28.64
N ILE A 301 -13.29 0.30 28.48
CA ILE A 301 -12.31 -0.02 29.54
C ILE A 301 -11.05 0.83 29.49
N TYR A 302 -10.80 1.51 28.36
CA TYR A 302 -9.76 2.51 28.23
C TYR A 302 -10.20 3.55 27.21
N TYR A 303 -9.84 4.81 27.44
CA TYR A 303 -10.10 5.90 26.50
C TYR A 303 -8.89 6.84 26.45
N LYS A 304 -8.09 6.76 25.38
CA LYS A 304 -6.98 7.70 25.12
C LYS A 304 -7.54 9.06 24.71
N TYR A 305 -7.33 10.07 25.54
CA TYR A 305 -7.64 11.47 25.22
C TYR A 305 -6.87 12.38 26.19
N ASP A 306 -6.09 13.32 25.67
CA ASP A 306 -5.15 14.11 26.49
C ASP A 306 -5.72 15.47 26.96
N GLY A 307 -6.94 15.80 26.54
CA GLY A 307 -7.68 16.97 27.01
C GLY A 307 -8.67 16.65 28.15
N THR A 308 -9.36 17.67 28.64
CA THR A 308 -10.41 17.53 29.65
C THR A 308 -11.75 17.05 29.05
N HIS A 309 -12.68 16.58 29.88
CA HIS A 309 -14.06 16.27 29.45
C HIS A 309 -14.78 17.44 28.78
N LYS A 310 -14.41 18.68 29.12
CA LYS A 310 -14.93 19.88 28.48
C LYS A 310 -14.42 20.01 27.04
N GLU A 311 -13.12 19.84 26.83
CA GLU A 311 -12.50 19.88 25.50
C GLU A 311 -12.94 18.70 24.64
N TYR A 312 -13.07 17.51 25.22
CA TYR A 312 -13.69 16.35 24.57
C TYR A 312 -15.08 16.70 24.03
N SER A 313 -15.96 17.23 24.87
CA SER A 313 -17.31 17.59 24.45
C SER A 313 -17.29 18.74 23.42
N GLN A 314 -16.40 19.72 23.56
CA GLN A 314 -16.25 20.81 22.61
C GLN A 314 -15.76 20.37 21.22
N ASN A 315 -14.95 19.30 21.16
CA ASN A 315 -14.37 18.75 19.94
C ASN A 315 -15.20 17.59 19.35
N LEU A 316 -16.05 16.95 20.14
CA LEU A 316 -16.96 15.89 19.68
C LEU A 316 -17.98 16.48 18.70
N GLU A 317 -17.94 16.02 17.46
CA GLU A 317 -18.87 16.44 16.41
C GLU A 317 -20.12 15.54 16.33
N SER A 318 -21.05 15.87 15.43
CA SER A 318 -22.21 15.01 15.13
C SER A 318 -21.84 14.07 13.99
N ASN A 319 -22.33 12.83 14.03
CA ASN A 319 -22.01 11.79 13.03
C ASN A 319 -20.53 11.33 13.05
N GLU A 320 -19.86 11.43 14.20
CA GLU A 320 -18.48 11.00 14.41
C GLU A 320 -18.24 9.58 13.92
N HIS A 321 -17.17 9.42 13.15
CA HIS A 321 -16.89 8.19 12.45
C HIS A 321 -16.49 7.06 13.42
N GLY A 322 -15.65 7.35 14.41
CA GLY A 322 -15.26 6.38 15.43
C GLY A 322 -16.43 5.88 16.29
N THR A 323 -17.39 6.76 16.59
CA THR A 323 -18.64 6.38 17.28
C THR A 323 -19.41 5.31 16.49
N HIS A 324 -19.47 5.45 15.18
CA HIS A 324 -20.16 4.52 14.28
C HIS A 324 -19.43 3.17 14.20
N VAL A 325 -18.10 3.20 13.97
CA VAL A 325 -17.19 2.03 13.99
C VAL A 325 -17.28 1.25 15.29
N ALA A 326 -17.19 1.92 16.43
CA ALA A 326 -17.31 1.29 17.74
C ALA A 326 -18.68 0.66 17.95
N GLY A 327 -19.73 1.28 17.40
CA GLY A 327 -21.08 0.76 17.40
C GLY A 327 -21.19 -0.58 16.67
N ILE A 328 -20.37 -0.78 15.64
CA ILE A 328 -20.37 -1.92 14.72
C ILE A 328 -19.49 -3.06 15.23
N ALA A 329 -18.32 -2.74 15.75
CA ALA A 329 -17.44 -3.75 16.35
C ALA A 329 -18.15 -4.44 17.52
N ALA A 330 -18.65 -3.64 18.47
CA ALA A 330 -19.12 -4.17 19.74
C ALA A 330 -20.31 -3.44 20.38
N GLY A 331 -20.75 -2.27 19.92
CA GLY A 331 -21.76 -1.46 20.63
C GLY A 331 -23.00 -2.25 21.12
N LYS A 332 -23.41 -2.05 22.39
CA LYS A 332 -24.56 -2.77 22.96
C LYS A 332 -25.50 -1.80 23.65
N ASN A 333 -26.68 -1.62 23.07
CA ASN A 333 -27.68 -0.67 23.51
C ASN A 333 -28.16 -0.99 24.95
N ALA A 334 -28.16 0.01 25.83
CA ALA A 334 -28.59 -0.11 27.23
C ALA A 334 -30.08 0.25 27.48
N CYS A 335 -30.78 0.76 26.47
CA CYS A 335 -32.17 1.19 26.57
C CYS A 335 -33.13 -0.02 26.69
N PRO A 336 -34.29 0.13 27.36
CA PRO A 336 -35.24 -0.98 27.57
C PRO A 336 -36.01 -1.47 26.32
N ASP A 337 -35.96 -0.77 25.18
CA ASP A 337 -36.67 -1.20 23.96
C ASP A 337 -35.89 -2.30 23.23
N GLU A 338 -36.42 -3.52 23.23
CA GLU A 338 -35.89 -4.67 22.51
C GLU A 338 -35.70 -4.40 21.00
N LYS A 339 -36.48 -3.48 20.41
CA LYS A 339 -36.34 -3.07 19.00
C LYS A 339 -35.02 -2.36 18.70
N LEU A 340 -34.33 -1.83 19.72
CA LEU A 340 -33.01 -1.22 19.55
C LEU A 340 -31.88 -2.25 19.65
N GLN A 341 -32.13 -3.43 20.25
CA GLN A 341 -31.13 -4.49 20.38
C GLN A 341 -30.74 -5.10 19.02
N ILE A 342 -31.58 -4.94 17.98
CA ILE A 342 -31.24 -5.30 16.59
C ILE A 342 -30.05 -4.48 16.04
N LEU A 343 -29.79 -3.30 16.61
CA LEU A 343 -28.77 -2.34 16.16
C LEU A 343 -27.39 -2.55 16.81
N ASN A 344 -27.28 -3.53 17.72
CA ASN A 344 -26.03 -3.86 18.39
C ASN A 344 -24.90 -4.22 17.40
N GLY A 345 -23.64 -4.05 17.80
CA GLY A 345 -22.47 -4.49 17.03
C GLY A 345 -22.37 -6.00 16.88
N ASN A 346 -21.37 -6.47 16.15
CA ASN A 346 -21.17 -7.90 15.86
C ASN A 346 -20.77 -8.70 17.11
N ALA A 347 -19.96 -8.10 17.99
CA ALA A 347 -19.54 -8.64 19.28
C ALA A 347 -20.14 -7.85 20.46
N PRO A 348 -21.45 -7.95 20.74
CA PRO A 348 -22.15 -7.07 21.67
C PRO A 348 -21.67 -7.15 23.13
N ASP A 349 -20.99 -8.20 23.57
CA ASP A 349 -20.42 -8.32 24.92
C ASP A 349 -18.89 -8.15 24.98
N ALA A 350 -18.22 -7.88 23.85
CA ALA A 350 -16.82 -7.47 23.85
C ALA A 350 -16.66 -6.06 24.42
N LYS A 351 -15.61 -5.82 25.21
CA LYS A 351 -15.28 -4.47 25.71
C LYS A 351 -14.45 -3.69 24.69
N ILE A 352 -14.42 -2.36 24.81
CA ILE A 352 -13.73 -1.47 23.87
C ILE A 352 -12.60 -0.74 24.58
N ALA A 353 -11.43 -0.71 23.94
CA ALA A 353 -10.32 0.15 24.32
C ALA A 353 -10.08 1.17 23.19
N TYR A 354 -10.37 2.45 23.43
CA TYR A 354 -10.09 3.50 22.45
C TYR A 354 -8.64 3.96 22.57
N ALA A 355 -7.87 3.81 21.49
CA ALA A 355 -6.43 4.01 21.48
C ALA A 355 -5.97 5.40 20.98
N GLY A 356 -6.91 6.24 20.53
CA GLY A 356 -6.64 7.60 20.04
C GLY A 356 -7.07 7.79 18.59
N HIS A 357 -6.77 8.98 18.07
CA HIS A 357 -7.05 9.34 16.68
C HIS A 357 -6.02 8.71 15.74
N TYR A 358 -6.43 8.32 14.52
CA TYR A 358 -5.48 7.92 13.46
C TYR A 358 -4.52 9.03 13.00
N ASN A 359 -4.72 10.27 13.48
CA ASN A 359 -3.84 11.41 13.26
C ASN A 359 -2.96 11.71 14.49
N ASP A 360 -3.10 10.94 15.58
CA ASP A 360 -2.27 11.11 16.78
C ASP A 360 -0.83 10.70 16.46
N TYR A 361 0.08 11.52 16.96
CA TYR A 361 1.50 11.48 16.61
C TYR A 361 2.16 10.16 17.04
N ASP A 362 1.79 9.66 18.21
CA ASP A 362 2.32 8.49 18.90
C ASP A 362 1.45 7.23 18.73
N ILE A 363 0.61 7.17 17.68
CA ILE A 363 -0.51 6.21 17.58
C ILE A 363 -0.11 4.73 17.67
N MET A 364 1.04 4.33 17.11
CA MET A 364 1.50 2.93 17.16
C MET A 364 2.03 2.53 18.56
N GLU A 365 2.66 3.48 19.28
CA GLU A 365 3.08 3.25 20.67
C GLU A 365 1.86 3.14 21.59
N ASN A 366 0.89 4.05 21.43
CA ASN A 366 -0.39 3.98 22.14
C ASN A 366 -1.14 2.69 21.84
N LEU A 367 -1.20 2.25 20.57
CA LEU A 367 -1.85 1.00 20.18
C LEU A 367 -1.29 -0.20 20.95
N GLN A 368 0.03 -0.42 20.89
CA GLN A 368 0.67 -1.54 21.58
C GLN A 368 0.46 -1.46 23.09
N LYS A 369 0.80 -0.32 23.70
CA LYS A 369 0.68 -0.06 25.13
C LYS A 369 -0.74 -0.28 25.66
N ILE A 370 -1.76 0.17 24.93
CA ILE A 370 -3.16 0.03 25.32
C ILE A 370 -3.65 -1.40 25.07
N MET A 371 -3.23 -2.07 24.01
CA MET A 371 -3.52 -3.50 23.79
C MET A 371 -2.94 -4.36 24.91
N ASP A 372 -1.67 -4.17 25.27
CA ASP A 372 -1.03 -4.92 26.36
C ASP A 372 -1.68 -4.61 27.72
N LEU A 373 -1.95 -3.33 28.03
CA LEU A 373 -2.61 -2.90 29.27
C LEU A 373 -4.03 -3.46 29.43
N THR A 374 -4.76 -3.67 28.33
CA THR A 374 -6.13 -4.20 28.32
C THR A 374 -6.21 -5.70 28.03
N ASN A 375 -5.07 -6.37 27.80
CA ASN A 375 -4.96 -7.72 27.23
C ASN A 375 -5.77 -7.91 25.92
N SER A 376 -5.96 -6.84 25.16
CA SER A 376 -6.62 -6.88 23.86
C SER A 376 -5.73 -7.55 22.82
N LYS A 377 -6.32 -8.48 22.05
CA LYS A 377 -5.64 -9.20 20.96
C LYS A 377 -6.19 -8.83 19.58
N ILE A 378 -7.10 -7.86 19.49
CA ILE A 378 -7.73 -7.43 18.23
C ILE A 378 -7.66 -5.91 18.13
N SER A 379 -7.15 -5.38 17.03
CA SER A 379 -7.30 -3.96 16.68
C SER A 379 -8.10 -3.75 15.39
N SER A 380 -8.93 -2.70 15.40
CA SER A 380 -9.71 -2.25 14.25
C SER A 380 -9.22 -0.88 13.79
N ASN A 381 -8.79 -0.80 12.53
CA ASN A 381 -8.11 0.35 11.93
C ASN A 381 -8.88 0.79 10.67
N SER A 382 -9.96 1.53 10.89
CA SER A 382 -11.00 1.87 9.91
C SER A 382 -10.58 2.94 8.88
N TRP A 383 -9.28 3.10 8.68
CA TRP A 383 -8.65 4.25 8.05
C TRP A 383 -7.48 3.81 7.16
N GLY A 384 -7.02 4.69 6.28
CA GLY A 384 -5.86 4.45 5.42
C GLY A 384 -5.54 5.61 4.49
N THR A 385 -4.31 5.67 3.99
CA THR A 385 -3.73 6.80 3.23
C THR A 385 -4.45 7.14 1.91
N VAL A 386 -4.35 8.38 1.42
CA VAL A 386 -4.84 8.77 0.09
C VAL A 386 -3.89 8.26 -1.01
N GLY A 387 -4.18 7.04 -1.46
CA GLY A 387 -3.31 6.20 -2.29
C GLY A 387 -2.26 5.46 -1.47
N THR A 388 -1.53 4.57 -2.13
CA THR A 388 -0.50 3.70 -1.52
C THR A 388 0.69 4.50 -0.95
N SER A 389 1.23 4.03 0.16
CA SER A 389 2.34 4.60 0.93
C SER A 389 3.19 3.47 1.52
N VAL A 390 4.25 3.06 0.80
CA VAL A 390 5.10 1.90 1.18
C VAL A 390 5.71 2.00 2.58
N VAL A 391 5.94 3.21 3.08
CA VAL A 391 6.49 3.45 4.42
C VAL A 391 5.47 3.05 5.49
N VAL A 392 4.19 3.38 5.29
CA VAL A 392 3.11 2.97 6.22
C VAL A 392 2.86 1.46 6.12
N ALA A 393 2.97 0.87 4.91
CA ALA A 393 2.92 -0.58 4.72
C ALA A 393 4.03 -1.31 5.50
N TYR A 394 5.25 -0.79 5.43
CA TYR A 394 6.45 -1.29 6.10
C TYR A 394 6.38 -1.13 7.61
N ASP A 395 6.00 0.06 8.11
CA ASP A 395 5.90 0.31 9.55
C ASP A 395 4.87 -0.64 10.19
N PHE A 396 3.72 -0.85 9.54
CA PHE A 396 2.72 -1.83 10.00
C PHE A 396 3.14 -3.29 9.79
N ASN A 397 3.98 -3.60 8.78
CA ASN A 397 4.57 -4.93 8.61
C ASN A 397 5.43 -5.30 9.83
N GLN A 398 6.37 -4.41 10.13
CA GLN A 398 7.33 -4.51 11.23
C GLN A 398 6.67 -4.52 12.60
N PHE A 399 5.66 -3.67 12.80
CA PHE A 399 4.90 -3.57 14.05
C PHE A 399 4.06 -4.83 14.31
N THR A 400 3.44 -5.40 13.27
CA THR A 400 2.66 -6.64 13.40
C THR A 400 3.55 -7.86 13.62
N ASN A 401 4.68 -7.99 12.91
CA ASN A 401 5.64 -9.08 13.13
C ASN A 401 6.21 -9.08 14.57
N LYS A 402 6.31 -7.92 15.22
CA LYS A 402 6.69 -7.77 16.64
C LYS A 402 5.55 -8.04 17.64
N ASN A 403 4.32 -8.24 17.18
CA ASN A 403 3.12 -8.41 17.99
C ASN A 403 2.28 -9.63 17.53
N GLN A 404 2.95 -10.77 17.29
CA GLN A 404 2.33 -11.99 16.73
C GLN A 404 1.22 -12.59 17.60
N ASP A 405 1.10 -12.18 18.87
CA ASP A 405 0.00 -12.54 19.77
C ASP A 405 -1.32 -11.80 19.45
N LYS A 406 -1.27 -10.77 18.59
CA LYS A 406 -2.38 -9.85 18.28
C LYS A 406 -2.70 -9.87 16.78
N ILE A 407 -3.97 -9.62 16.42
CA ILE A 407 -4.38 -9.36 15.03
C ILE A 407 -4.62 -7.86 14.79
N PHE A 408 -4.10 -7.38 13.66
CA PHE A 408 -4.27 -6.01 13.20
C PHE A 408 -5.15 -6.01 11.95
N ILE A 409 -6.35 -5.44 12.07
CA ILE A 409 -7.38 -5.49 11.03
C ILE A 409 -7.57 -4.06 10.50
N ALA A 410 -7.46 -3.87 9.18
CA ALA A 410 -7.52 -2.56 8.55
C ALA A 410 -8.40 -2.51 7.30
N SER A 411 -8.83 -1.30 6.93
CA SER A 411 -9.62 -1.09 5.72
C SER A 411 -8.77 -1.18 4.43
N ALA A 412 -9.35 -1.70 3.35
CA ALA A 412 -8.73 -1.63 2.02
C ALA A 412 -8.72 -0.21 1.42
N ALA A 413 -9.50 0.71 2.01
CA ALA A 413 -9.91 2.02 1.48
C ALA A 413 -10.87 1.97 0.28
N ASN A 414 -11.26 3.16 -0.18
CA ASN A 414 -12.45 3.40 -1.00
C ASN A 414 -12.12 3.92 -2.42
N ASN A 415 -10.99 3.48 -3.00
CA ASN A 415 -10.46 4.01 -4.26
C ASN A 415 -10.97 3.28 -5.53
N GLY A 416 -11.75 2.20 -5.41
CA GLY A 416 -12.15 1.31 -6.53
C GLY A 416 -12.94 1.99 -7.66
N ARG A 417 -13.60 3.13 -7.38
CA ARG A 417 -14.26 3.96 -8.41
C ARG A 417 -13.30 4.79 -9.25
N LYS A 418 -12.05 4.95 -8.80
CA LYS A 418 -11.03 5.83 -9.40
C LYS A 418 -9.94 5.03 -10.13
N TYR A 419 -9.67 3.80 -9.67
CA TYR A 419 -8.68 2.89 -10.22
C TYR A 419 -9.20 1.46 -10.10
N ASP A 420 -9.08 0.66 -11.17
CA ASP A 420 -9.65 -0.69 -11.26
C ASP A 420 -8.80 -1.78 -10.53
N ASN A 421 -7.51 -1.49 -10.33
CA ASN A 421 -6.52 -2.30 -9.64
C ASN A 421 -5.45 -1.41 -8.96
N PHE A 422 -4.54 -2.01 -8.17
CA PHE A 422 -3.46 -1.34 -7.43
C PHE A 422 -3.90 -0.17 -6.53
N CYS A 423 -5.12 -0.23 -5.97
CA CYS A 423 -5.74 0.92 -5.30
C CYS A 423 -6.04 0.72 -3.82
N VAL A 424 -5.55 -0.37 -3.23
CA VAL A 424 -5.47 -0.56 -1.78
C VAL A 424 -4.55 0.51 -1.17
N SER A 425 -5.03 1.13 -0.10
CA SER A 425 -4.27 2.11 0.70
C SER A 425 -3.63 1.47 1.93
N ASP A 426 -2.68 2.17 2.54
CA ASP A 426 -1.94 1.69 3.70
C ASP A 426 -2.53 2.22 5.02
N PRO A 427 -2.57 1.40 6.08
CA PRO A 427 -1.80 0.16 6.30
C PRO A 427 -2.36 -1.12 5.65
N GLY A 428 -3.48 -1.07 4.93
CA GLY A 428 -4.09 -2.22 4.24
C GLY A 428 -3.23 -2.86 3.13
N GLY A 429 -2.22 -2.20 2.59
CA GLY A 429 -1.25 -2.80 1.67
C GLY A 429 -0.18 -3.66 2.36
N SER A 430 -0.10 -3.64 3.70
CA SER A 430 0.88 -4.41 4.46
C SER A 430 0.56 -5.92 4.45
N LYS A 431 1.54 -6.75 4.10
CA LYS A 431 1.39 -8.22 4.09
C LYS A 431 1.02 -8.82 5.45
N ASN A 432 1.34 -8.16 6.57
CA ASN A 432 1.06 -8.67 7.91
C ASN A 432 -0.26 -8.17 8.53
N VAL A 433 -0.91 -7.18 7.91
CA VAL A 433 -2.24 -6.70 8.31
C VAL A 433 -3.32 -7.58 7.67
N LEU A 434 -4.44 -7.82 8.37
CA LEU A 434 -5.65 -8.41 7.79
C LEU A 434 -6.52 -7.29 7.20
N THR A 435 -6.58 -7.22 5.87
CA THR A 435 -7.15 -6.12 5.12
C THR A 435 -8.54 -6.47 4.61
N ILE A 436 -9.50 -5.61 4.94
CA ILE A 436 -10.92 -5.88 4.73
C ILE A 436 -11.49 -5.02 3.60
N GLY A 437 -12.02 -5.69 2.58
CA GLY A 437 -12.83 -5.07 1.53
C GLY A 437 -14.31 -5.02 1.89
N ALA A 438 -15.07 -4.17 1.20
CA ALA A 438 -16.50 -4.01 1.40
C ALA A 438 -17.33 -4.71 0.33
N LEU A 439 -18.38 -5.41 0.75
CA LEU A 439 -19.48 -5.82 -0.13
C LEU A 439 -20.43 -4.64 -0.42
N GLN A 440 -21.08 -4.70 -1.58
CA GLN A 440 -22.21 -3.84 -1.96
C GLN A 440 -23.38 -4.03 -0.99
N SER A 441 -24.37 -3.15 -1.07
CA SER A 441 -25.66 -3.30 -0.39
C SER A 441 -26.23 -4.69 -0.63
N LEU A 442 -26.67 -5.35 0.45
CA LEU A 442 -27.37 -6.64 0.41
C LEU A 442 -28.86 -6.49 0.02
N PHE A 443 -29.27 -5.28 -0.38
CA PHE A 443 -30.62 -4.94 -0.84
C PHE A 443 -30.63 -4.62 -2.33
N SER A 444 -31.77 -4.81 -2.99
CA SER A 444 -31.90 -4.53 -4.42
C SER A 444 -31.76 -3.02 -4.72
N LYS A 445 -31.37 -2.67 -5.96
CA LYS A 445 -31.14 -1.29 -6.40
C LYS A 445 -32.42 -0.51 -6.75
N GLU A 446 -33.59 -1.13 -6.62
CA GLU A 446 -34.85 -0.41 -6.76
C GLU A 446 -35.16 0.31 -5.45
N ASN A 447 -34.82 1.61 -5.39
CA ASN A 447 -35.32 2.54 -4.38
C ASN A 447 -36.82 2.82 -4.65
N THR A 448 -37.64 1.78 -4.67
CA THR A 448 -39.07 1.87 -4.83
C THR A 448 -39.73 2.19 -3.50
N TYR A 449 -40.84 2.90 -3.56
CA TYR A 449 -41.64 3.29 -2.42
C TYR A 449 -43.10 3.01 -2.74
N SER A 450 -43.80 2.33 -1.84
CA SER A 450 -45.25 2.19 -1.93
C SER A 450 -45.90 3.36 -1.22
N MET A 451 -46.89 3.95 -1.90
CA MET A 451 -47.78 4.95 -1.32
C MET A 451 -49.22 4.46 -1.34
N ARG A 452 -49.91 4.64 -0.22
CA ARG A 452 -51.33 4.31 -0.03
C ARG A 452 -52.07 5.48 0.63
N LEU A 453 -53.40 5.48 0.56
CA LEU A 453 -54.21 6.45 1.31
C LEU A 453 -54.15 6.14 2.82
N ALA A 454 -54.03 7.18 3.64
CA ALA A 454 -53.88 7.03 5.09
C ALA A 454 -55.18 6.55 5.78
N ASP A 455 -56.34 6.96 5.26
CA ASP A 455 -57.66 6.70 5.86
C ASP A 455 -58.34 5.42 5.32
N ASN A 456 -57.82 4.87 4.21
CA ASN A 456 -58.32 3.64 3.59
C ASN A 456 -57.18 2.96 2.84
N HIS A 457 -56.62 1.88 3.41
CA HIS A 457 -55.45 1.17 2.86
C HIS A 457 -55.69 0.44 1.52
N SER A 458 -56.85 0.60 0.87
CA SER A 458 -57.04 0.22 -0.53
C SER A 458 -56.23 1.15 -1.47
N HIS A 459 -55.80 0.60 -2.60
CA HIS A 459 -54.98 1.28 -3.62
C HIS A 459 -53.57 1.64 -3.12
N ILE A 460 -52.58 0.94 -3.67
CA ILE A 460 -51.15 1.15 -3.47
C ILE A 460 -50.54 1.46 -4.83
N ILE A 461 -49.68 2.48 -4.91
CA ILE A 461 -48.88 2.79 -6.10
C ILE A 461 -47.39 2.79 -5.78
N SER A 462 -46.56 2.50 -6.78
CA SER A 462 -45.11 2.59 -6.65
C SER A 462 -44.57 3.93 -7.14
N LEU A 463 -43.59 4.46 -6.40
CA LEU A 463 -42.80 5.65 -6.70
C LEU A 463 -41.33 5.24 -6.77
N MET A 464 -40.62 5.66 -7.81
CA MET A 464 -39.17 5.47 -7.94
C MET A 464 -38.45 6.67 -7.33
N SER A 465 -37.68 6.49 -6.26
CA SER A 465 -36.75 7.53 -5.79
C SER A 465 -35.55 7.65 -6.73
N VAL A 466 -35.16 8.89 -7.02
CA VAL A 466 -34.00 9.28 -7.83
C VAL A 466 -32.97 10.07 -7.02
N SER A 467 -33.41 10.70 -5.92
CA SER A 467 -32.56 11.35 -4.92
C SER A 467 -33.20 11.26 -3.54
N GLY A 468 -32.39 11.42 -2.48
CA GLY A 468 -32.80 11.41 -1.07
C GLY A 468 -33.32 10.05 -0.56
N TYR A 469 -33.65 10.01 0.73
CA TYR A 469 -34.21 8.84 1.41
C TYR A 469 -35.16 9.26 2.53
N ILE A 470 -36.39 8.73 2.51
CA ILE A 470 -37.37 8.90 3.59
C ILE A 470 -37.65 7.51 4.17
N ARG A 471 -37.50 7.33 5.50
CA ARG A 471 -37.81 6.02 6.12
C ARG A 471 -39.30 5.68 6.01
N SER A 472 -40.14 6.68 6.23
CA SER A 472 -41.60 6.67 6.05
C SER A 472 -42.15 8.09 6.15
N PHE A 473 -43.15 8.45 5.35
CA PHE A 473 -43.89 9.71 5.50
C PHE A 473 -45.38 9.43 5.75
N LYS A 474 -46.01 10.25 6.60
CA LYS A 474 -47.46 10.28 6.82
C LYS A 474 -47.94 11.71 7.03
N GLY A 475 -48.66 12.23 6.05
CA GLY A 475 -49.12 13.63 5.99
C GLY A 475 -49.95 13.86 4.73
N ASN A 476 -50.20 15.11 4.37
CA ASN A 476 -50.83 15.44 3.10
C ASN A 476 -49.81 15.36 1.96
N ILE A 477 -50.18 14.77 0.82
CA ILE A 477 -49.29 14.61 -0.34
C ILE A 477 -48.67 15.94 -0.82
N ASN A 478 -49.33 17.08 -0.59
CA ASN A 478 -48.85 18.38 -1.01
C ASN A 478 -47.58 18.83 -0.23
N GLU A 479 -47.27 18.19 0.90
CA GLU A 479 -46.00 18.34 1.64
C GLU A 479 -44.81 17.73 0.88
N LEU A 480 -45.09 16.78 -0.05
CA LEU A 480 -44.11 16.14 -0.94
C LEU A 480 -44.11 16.76 -2.35
N THR A 481 -44.50 18.02 -2.47
CA THR A 481 -44.42 18.87 -3.68
C THR A 481 -44.69 18.14 -5.02
N PRO A 482 -45.95 17.77 -5.34
CA PRO A 482 -46.27 17.04 -6.56
C PRO A 482 -46.23 17.95 -7.81
N ILE A 483 -45.42 17.60 -8.83
CA ILE A 483 -45.18 18.40 -10.05
C ILE A 483 -45.53 17.62 -11.33
N ASP A 484 -46.38 18.23 -12.17
CA ASP A 484 -46.79 17.72 -13.49
C ASP A 484 -45.77 18.12 -14.57
N THR A 485 -44.74 17.30 -14.82
CA THR A 485 -43.62 17.66 -15.71
C THR A 485 -43.99 17.71 -17.21
N GLU A 486 -45.27 17.59 -17.54
CA GLU A 486 -45.82 17.84 -18.88
C GLU A 486 -46.38 19.26 -19.02
N LYS A 487 -46.71 19.92 -17.91
CA LYS A 487 -47.10 21.34 -17.86
C LYS A 487 -45.89 22.21 -17.54
N ASP A 488 -45.17 21.84 -16.49
CA ASP A 488 -44.06 22.61 -15.94
C ASP A 488 -42.75 22.13 -16.57
N THR A 489 -42.49 22.61 -17.80
CA THR A 489 -41.35 22.16 -18.63
C THR A 489 -39.97 22.56 -18.10
N ASP A 490 -39.93 23.47 -17.11
CA ASP A 490 -38.72 23.95 -16.43
C ASP A 490 -38.73 23.63 -14.92
N PHE A 491 -39.21 22.43 -14.58
CA PHE A 491 -39.35 21.94 -13.19
C PHE A 491 -38.05 21.99 -12.37
N CYS A 492 -36.86 22.09 -13.00
CA CYS A 492 -35.60 22.29 -12.28
C CYS A 492 -35.57 23.59 -11.45
N HIS A 493 -36.33 24.62 -11.85
CA HIS A 493 -36.46 25.87 -11.08
C HIS A 493 -37.53 25.80 -9.97
N ILE A 494 -38.33 24.73 -9.93
CA ILE A 494 -39.37 24.48 -8.91
C ILE A 494 -38.84 23.57 -7.79
N ILE A 495 -37.88 22.68 -8.10
CA ILE A 495 -37.19 21.85 -7.11
C ILE A 495 -36.34 22.76 -6.19
N ASN A 496 -36.86 23.08 -5.01
CA ASN A 496 -36.10 23.68 -3.92
C ASN A 496 -35.27 22.60 -3.20
N LEU A 497 -34.12 22.98 -2.62
CA LEU A 497 -33.18 22.03 -2.02
C LEU A 497 -33.74 21.37 -0.73
N ASP A 498 -34.58 22.10 0.01
CA ASP A 498 -35.06 21.71 1.35
C ASP A 498 -36.44 21.01 1.35
N THR A 499 -37.02 20.68 0.19
CA THR A 499 -38.39 20.16 0.07
C THR A 499 -38.45 18.87 -0.75
N ASP A 500 -39.07 17.82 -0.21
CA ASP A 500 -39.32 16.58 -0.97
C ASP A 500 -40.29 16.84 -2.15
N VAL A 501 -40.10 16.13 -3.27
CA VAL A 501 -40.76 16.37 -4.57
C VAL A 501 -41.22 15.06 -5.22
N ILE A 502 -42.47 15.01 -5.70
CA ILE A 502 -43.00 13.93 -6.54
C ILE A 502 -43.19 14.44 -7.98
N LEU A 503 -42.29 14.09 -8.88
CA LEU A 503 -42.44 14.34 -10.31
C LEU A 503 -43.37 13.30 -10.95
N TYR A 504 -44.28 13.72 -11.83
CA TYR A 504 -45.13 12.79 -12.57
C TYR A 504 -45.39 13.19 -14.01
N SER A 505 -45.46 12.18 -14.89
CA SER A 505 -45.76 12.33 -16.32
C SER A 505 -46.29 11.02 -16.92
N ASN A 506 -46.69 11.03 -18.19
CA ASN A 506 -46.94 9.81 -18.97
C ASN A 506 -45.66 9.24 -19.62
N ASN A 507 -44.53 9.95 -19.53
CA ASN A 507 -43.25 9.57 -20.13
C ASN A 507 -42.12 9.67 -19.10
N MET A 508 -42.13 8.75 -18.13
CA MET A 508 -41.16 8.70 -17.04
C MET A 508 -39.71 8.67 -17.54
N SER A 509 -39.42 7.94 -18.61
CA SER A 509 -38.07 7.85 -19.20
C SER A 509 -37.56 9.21 -19.69
N LYS A 510 -38.43 10.06 -20.24
CA LYS A 510 -38.09 11.45 -20.57
C LYS A 510 -37.89 12.27 -19.29
N THR A 511 -38.83 12.22 -18.33
CA THR A 511 -38.73 12.98 -17.07
C THR A 511 -37.44 12.65 -16.29
N TYR A 512 -37.06 11.38 -16.21
CA TYR A 512 -35.82 10.92 -15.58
C TYR A 512 -34.56 11.43 -16.30
N ASN A 513 -34.53 11.38 -17.63
CA ASN A 513 -33.42 11.90 -18.42
C ASN A 513 -33.31 13.43 -18.35
N ASP A 514 -34.44 14.15 -18.39
CA ASP A 514 -34.49 15.61 -18.21
C ASP A 514 -33.99 16.01 -16.82
N LEU A 515 -34.46 15.35 -15.74
CA LEU A 515 -33.99 15.55 -14.37
C LEU A 515 -32.47 15.35 -14.26
N ARG A 516 -31.98 14.21 -14.76
CA ARG A 516 -30.54 13.84 -14.73
C ARG A 516 -29.66 14.81 -15.51
N MET A 517 -30.10 15.28 -16.68
CA MET A 517 -29.29 16.12 -17.57
C MET A 517 -29.39 17.62 -17.27
N LYS A 518 -30.50 18.09 -16.70
CA LYS A 518 -30.76 19.53 -16.48
C LYS A 518 -30.62 19.95 -15.02
N CYS A 519 -31.19 19.19 -14.08
CA CYS A 519 -31.27 19.62 -12.68
C CYS A 519 -30.11 19.10 -11.80
N LEU A 520 -29.52 17.95 -12.14
CA LEU A 520 -28.51 17.25 -11.33
C LEU A 520 -27.01 17.35 -11.75
N PRO A 521 -26.50 18.33 -12.54
CA PRO A 521 -25.12 18.28 -13.04
C PRO A 521 -24.01 18.64 -12.03
N ASN A 522 -24.34 19.13 -10.82
CA ASN A 522 -23.36 19.38 -9.75
C ASN A 522 -23.50 18.33 -8.64
N LYS A 523 -22.39 17.67 -8.27
CA LYS A 523 -22.37 16.59 -7.27
C LYS A 523 -22.27 17.05 -5.81
N ASP A 524 -21.98 18.33 -5.59
CA ASP A 524 -21.68 18.91 -4.28
C ASP A 524 -22.91 19.64 -3.68
N ARG A 525 -24.09 19.02 -3.76
CA ARG A 525 -25.33 19.51 -3.17
C ARG A 525 -26.16 18.37 -2.60
N ASP A 526 -26.52 18.49 -1.33
CA ASP A 526 -27.61 17.73 -0.77
C ASP A 526 -28.93 18.22 -1.38
N PHE A 527 -29.78 17.27 -1.76
CA PHE A 527 -31.15 17.51 -2.19
C PHE A 527 -32.07 16.75 -1.23
N ALA A 528 -33.23 17.34 -0.91
CA ALA A 528 -34.39 16.59 -0.43
C ALA A 528 -34.83 15.52 -1.46
N SER A 529 -35.76 14.66 -1.05
CA SER A 529 -36.06 13.42 -1.75
C SER A 529 -36.88 13.66 -3.01
N ILE A 530 -36.42 13.12 -4.15
CA ILE A 530 -37.07 13.27 -5.45
C ILE A 530 -37.60 11.91 -5.89
N PHE A 531 -38.92 11.84 -6.08
CA PHE A 531 -39.64 10.66 -6.55
C PHE A 531 -40.15 10.87 -7.98
N ILE A 532 -40.30 9.79 -8.75
CA ILE A 532 -40.96 9.77 -10.05
C ILE A 532 -42.01 8.66 -10.08
N THR A 533 -43.21 8.96 -10.57
CA THR A 533 -44.23 7.94 -10.90
C THR A 533 -45.05 8.33 -12.15
N ARG A 534 -45.99 7.46 -12.55
CA ARG A 534 -46.90 7.73 -13.67
C ARG A 534 -48.01 8.69 -13.27
N LYS A 535 -48.38 9.57 -14.20
CA LYS A 535 -49.51 10.51 -14.07
C LYS A 535 -50.84 9.81 -13.80
N SER A 536 -51.07 8.62 -14.39
CA SER A 536 -52.23 7.77 -14.11
C SER A 536 -52.33 7.33 -12.65
N ASP A 537 -51.19 7.11 -12.01
CA ASP A 537 -51.09 6.41 -10.74
C ASP A 537 -51.22 7.42 -9.58
N ILE A 538 -50.63 8.61 -9.72
CA ILE A 538 -50.63 9.66 -8.68
C ILE A 538 -51.96 10.43 -8.57
N LEU A 539 -52.74 10.52 -9.66
CA LEU A 539 -53.96 11.34 -9.73
C LEU A 539 -54.99 11.08 -8.59
N PRO A 540 -55.26 9.83 -8.16
CA PRO A 540 -56.18 9.56 -7.05
C PRO A 540 -55.70 10.07 -5.68
N PHE A 541 -54.40 10.35 -5.52
CA PHE A 541 -53.77 10.70 -4.25
C PHE A 541 -53.63 12.22 -4.05
N LEU A 542 -53.75 13.03 -5.10
CA LEU A 542 -53.56 14.48 -5.03
C LEU A 542 -54.50 15.15 -4.01
N ASN A 543 -53.93 16.00 -3.14
CA ASN A 543 -54.56 16.61 -1.97
C ASN A 543 -55.05 15.65 -0.86
N GLN A 544 -54.80 14.34 -0.96
CA GLN A 544 -55.18 13.37 0.08
C GLN A 544 -54.09 13.23 1.16
N ASN A 545 -54.50 12.67 2.30
CA ASN A 545 -53.57 12.16 3.30
C ASN A 545 -53.03 10.80 2.86
N VAL A 546 -51.72 10.65 2.86
CA VAL A 546 -51.03 9.47 2.33
C VAL A 546 -50.06 8.88 3.35
N GLU A 547 -49.82 7.59 3.24
CA GLU A 547 -48.73 6.87 3.89
C GLU A 547 -47.76 6.38 2.81
N LEU A 548 -46.51 6.82 2.91
CA LEU A 548 -45.40 6.49 2.02
C LEU A 548 -44.38 5.66 2.80
N TYR A 549 -43.97 4.51 2.27
CA TYR A 549 -42.97 3.63 2.89
C TYR A 549 -42.04 3.03 1.84
N HIS A 550 -40.77 2.82 2.21
CA HIS A 550 -39.75 2.24 1.33
C HIS A 550 -40.04 0.76 1.05
N ASP A 551 -40.29 0.43 -0.22
CA ASP A 551 -40.47 -0.95 -0.68
C ASP A 551 -39.12 -1.65 -0.67
N THR A 552 -38.77 -2.19 0.48
CA THR A 552 -37.51 -2.91 0.69
C THR A 552 -37.65 -4.32 0.10
N ILE A 553 -37.77 -4.40 -1.22
CA ILE A 553 -37.76 -5.66 -1.97
C ILE A 553 -36.35 -6.24 -1.85
N ILE A 554 -36.19 -7.13 -0.87
CA ILE A 554 -34.98 -7.91 -0.67
C ILE A 554 -34.93 -8.94 -1.78
N ASN A 555 -34.34 -8.55 -2.91
CA ASN A 555 -33.92 -9.50 -3.93
C ASN A 555 -32.73 -10.29 -3.37
N ILE A 556 -33.03 -11.36 -2.63
CA ILE A 556 -32.04 -12.35 -2.18
C ILE A 556 -31.59 -13.13 -3.43
N GLN A 557 -30.76 -12.49 -4.25
CA GLN A 557 -29.85 -13.24 -5.10
C GLN A 557 -28.98 -14.07 -4.17
N TYR A 558 -28.79 -15.35 -4.47
CA TYR A 558 -27.90 -16.25 -3.71
C TYR A 558 -26.41 -15.82 -3.76
N PHE A 559 -26.12 -14.73 -4.49
CA PHE A 559 -24.81 -14.19 -4.79
C PHE A 559 -24.78 -12.70 -4.46
N TYR A 560 -23.67 -12.24 -3.90
CA TYR A 560 -23.40 -10.85 -3.53
C TYR A 560 -22.24 -10.27 -4.36
N MET A 561 -22.08 -8.95 -4.33
CA MET A 561 -21.02 -8.22 -5.04
C MET A 561 -20.10 -7.48 -4.07
N LYS A 562 -18.84 -7.26 -4.47
CA LYS A 562 -17.98 -6.21 -3.94
C LYS A 562 -18.63 -4.84 -4.17
N ALA A 563 -18.40 -3.90 -3.25
CA ALA A 563 -18.78 -2.52 -3.49
C ALA A 563 -17.91 -1.90 -4.60
N ASP A 564 -18.51 -1.07 -5.45
CA ASP A 564 -17.81 -0.39 -6.55
C ASP A 564 -16.69 0.54 -6.04
N TYR A 565 -16.89 1.17 -4.88
CA TYR A 565 -15.86 1.96 -4.21
C TYR A 565 -14.77 1.12 -3.53
N SER A 566 -15.02 -0.14 -3.16
CA SER A 566 -14.04 -0.93 -2.40
C SER A 566 -12.77 -1.11 -3.24
N SER A 567 -11.64 -0.69 -2.68
CA SER A 567 -10.34 -0.86 -3.32
C SER A 567 -10.03 -2.32 -3.63
N THR A 568 -9.22 -2.50 -4.67
CA THR A 568 -8.80 -3.76 -5.27
C THR A 568 -7.28 -3.79 -5.39
N GLY A 569 -6.71 -4.97 -5.25
CA GLY A 569 -5.27 -5.20 -5.40
C GLY A 569 -4.85 -5.45 -6.85
N PRO A 570 -3.78 -6.24 -7.05
CA PRO A 570 -2.79 -6.59 -6.03
C PRO A 570 -2.10 -5.31 -5.50
N THR A 571 -1.26 -5.40 -4.47
CA THR A 571 -0.41 -4.25 -4.09
C THR A 571 0.61 -3.97 -5.18
N ILE A 572 1.32 -2.84 -5.12
CA ILE A 572 2.38 -2.54 -6.10
C ILE A 572 3.53 -3.57 -6.09
N LYS A 573 3.70 -4.33 -5.01
CA LYS A 573 4.66 -5.46 -4.90
C LYS A 573 4.05 -6.80 -5.32
N GLY A 574 2.76 -6.82 -5.65
CA GLY A 574 2.01 -7.99 -6.13
C GLY A 574 1.27 -8.79 -5.07
N ILE A 575 1.42 -8.42 -3.79
CA ILE A 575 0.74 -9.09 -2.69
C ILE A 575 -0.78 -9.01 -2.89
N VAL A 576 -1.49 -10.13 -2.76
CA VAL A 576 -2.95 -10.14 -2.90
C VAL A 576 -3.59 -9.40 -1.71
N LYS A 577 -4.37 -8.35 -2.01
CA LYS A 577 -5.19 -7.58 -1.06
C LYS A 577 -6.49 -7.12 -1.73
N PRO A 578 -7.61 -6.93 -1.00
CA PRO A 578 -7.83 -7.29 0.41
C PRO A 578 -7.70 -8.80 0.66
N ASP A 579 -7.55 -9.21 1.92
CA ASP A 579 -7.50 -10.64 2.27
C ASP A 579 -8.92 -11.23 2.29
N VAL A 580 -9.91 -10.51 2.81
CA VAL A 580 -11.31 -10.96 2.96
C VAL A 580 -12.32 -9.80 2.81
N MET A 581 -13.59 -10.14 2.62
CA MET A 581 -14.72 -9.23 2.44
C MET A 581 -15.76 -9.31 3.58
N THR A 582 -16.34 -8.17 3.95
CA THR A 582 -17.56 -8.10 4.79
C THR A 582 -18.47 -6.93 4.35
N PRO A 583 -19.76 -6.86 4.77
CA PRO A 583 -20.69 -5.82 4.32
C PRO A 583 -20.36 -4.39 4.77
N GLY A 584 -20.18 -3.49 3.79
CA GLY A 584 -19.78 -2.08 4.01
C GLY A 584 -20.78 -0.99 3.55
N THR A 585 -21.86 -1.35 2.82
CA THR A 585 -22.64 -0.40 1.97
C THR A 585 -24.14 -0.31 2.29
N ALA A 586 -24.66 0.90 2.55
CA ALA A 586 -26.05 1.21 2.96
C ALA A 586 -26.55 0.47 4.24
N ILE A 587 -26.68 1.17 5.38
CA ILE A 587 -26.26 0.68 6.71
C ILE A 587 -26.99 1.34 7.89
N TYR A 588 -27.16 0.66 9.04
CA TYR A 588 -27.46 1.30 10.33
C TYR A 588 -26.37 1.05 11.41
N SER A 589 -25.98 2.10 12.17
CA SER A 589 -25.34 2.03 13.51
C SER A 589 -25.37 3.39 14.21
N ALA A 590 -24.78 3.45 15.41
CA ALA A 590 -24.73 4.58 16.35
C ALA A 590 -24.18 5.89 15.74
N LYS A 591 -24.73 7.02 16.20
CA LYS A 591 -24.40 8.38 15.78
C LYS A 591 -24.10 9.24 17.00
N SER A 592 -22.98 9.96 17.00
CA SER A 592 -22.67 10.96 18.04
C SER A 592 -23.59 12.18 17.94
N ILE A 593 -23.69 12.92 19.03
CA ILE A 593 -24.27 14.27 19.04
C ILE A 593 -23.18 15.28 19.40
N SER A 594 -23.02 16.33 18.60
CA SER A 594 -22.00 17.34 18.89
C SER A 594 -22.25 17.99 20.25
N LYS A 595 -21.18 18.11 21.05
CA LYS A 595 -21.25 18.59 22.45
C LYS A 595 -22.16 17.76 23.34
N SER A 596 -22.20 16.44 23.12
CA SER A 596 -22.79 15.47 24.05
C SER A 596 -22.16 15.61 25.45
N LEU A 597 -23.03 15.62 26.45
CA LEU A 597 -22.74 15.77 27.89
C LEU A 597 -23.70 14.93 28.75
N LYS A 598 -24.52 14.09 28.12
CA LYS A 598 -25.63 13.33 28.71
C LYS A 598 -25.90 12.09 27.89
N ASP A 599 -26.42 11.08 28.56
CA ASP A 599 -26.92 9.85 27.96
C ASP A 599 -27.95 10.10 26.86
N HIS A 600 -27.81 9.36 25.76
CA HIS A 600 -28.74 9.28 24.63
C HIS A 600 -28.56 7.91 23.94
N GLY A 601 -29.10 7.69 22.74
CA GLY A 601 -29.05 6.39 22.07
C GLY A 601 -30.31 5.54 22.23
N CYS A 602 -31.43 6.17 22.59
CA CYS A 602 -32.74 5.52 22.73
C CYS A 602 -33.77 6.00 21.69
N ASP A 603 -33.42 6.92 20.80
CA ASP A 603 -34.26 7.34 19.66
C ASP A 603 -33.63 6.87 18.34
N ILE A 604 -34.22 5.82 17.75
CA ILE A 604 -33.78 5.22 16.49
C ILE A 604 -33.73 6.19 15.29
N HIS A 605 -34.45 7.31 15.35
CA HIS A 605 -34.46 8.33 14.29
C HIS A 605 -33.42 9.44 14.51
N LYS A 606 -32.94 9.65 15.74
CA LYS A 606 -31.98 10.72 16.06
C LYS A 606 -30.57 10.21 16.33
N ASP A 607 -30.44 9.05 16.98
CA ASP A 607 -29.20 8.53 17.52
C ASP A 607 -28.48 7.53 16.60
N TYR A 608 -29.00 7.28 15.39
CA TYR A 608 -28.47 6.29 14.44
C TYR A 608 -28.40 6.86 13.02
N ILE A 609 -27.44 6.41 12.20
CA ILE A 609 -27.17 7.01 10.88
C ILE A 609 -26.67 6.01 9.81
N TYR A 610 -26.95 6.36 8.54
CA TYR A 610 -26.52 5.69 7.30
C TYR A 610 -25.33 6.43 6.65
N MET A 611 -24.39 5.65 6.08
CA MET A 611 -23.20 6.05 5.30
C MET A 611 -22.79 4.81 4.44
N GLY A 612 -21.64 4.75 3.73
CA GLY A 612 -21.14 3.51 3.08
C GLY A 612 -19.64 3.46 2.71
N GLY A 613 -18.90 2.40 3.10
CA GLY A 613 -17.42 2.31 2.98
C GLY A 613 -16.76 0.98 3.46
N THR A 614 -15.46 0.82 3.20
CA THR A 614 -14.60 -0.30 3.72
C THR A 614 -14.24 -0.16 5.20
N SER A 615 -14.29 1.06 5.72
CA SER A 615 -13.95 1.40 7.09
C SER A 615 -14.82 0.71 8.13
N MET A 616 -16.03 0.26 7.80
CA MET A 616 -16.87 -0.53 8.71
C MET A 616 -17.04 -2.00 8.34
N ALA A 617 -16.65 -2.38 7.13
CA ALA A 617 -16.30 -3.77 6.88
C ALA A 617 -15.22 -4.21 7.90
N THR A 618 -14.25 -3.32 8.16
CA THR A 618 -13.15 -3.48 9.14
C THR A 618 -13.59 -3.85 10.58
N PRO A 619 -14.35 -3.04 11.35
CA PRO A 619 -14.91 -3.40 12.66
C PRO A 619 -15.93 -4.53 12.60
N ASN A 620 -16.62 -4.76 11.47
CA ASN A 620 -17.49 -5.94 11.36
C ASN A 620 -16.65 -7.23 11.41
N ALA A 621 -15.51 -7.25 10.71
CA ALA A 621 -14.50 -8.28 10.82
C ALA A 621 -13.80 -8.32 12.19
N ALA A 622 -13.54 -7.17 12.84
CA ALA A 622 -12.96 -7.14 14.20
C ALA A 622 -13.91 -7.72 15.26
N GLY A 623 -15.22 -7.43 15.14
CA GLY A 623 -16.24 -8.09 15.95
C GLY A 623 -16.31 -9.59 15.66
N ALA A 624 -16.26 -10.01 14.38
CA ALA A 624 -16.22 -11.42 14.01
C ALA A 624 -15.01 -12.14 14.63
N ALA A 625 -13.82 -11.52 14.62
CA ALA A 625 -12.63 -12.04 15.29
C ALA A 625 -12.81 -12.20 16.81
N ALA A 626 -13.54 -11.31 17.48
CA ALA A 626 -13.87 -11.46 18.91
C ALA A 626 -14.85 -12.62 19.17
N LEU A 627 -15.78 -12.90 18.25
CA LEU A 627 -16.63 -14.09 18.35
C LEU A 627 -15.82 -15.38 18.20
N ILE A 628 -14.87 -15.43 17.26
CA ILE A 628 -13.92 -16.55 17.14
C ILE A 628 -13.14 -16.71 18.45
N ARG A 629 -12.53 -15.64 18.98
CA ARG A 629 -11.72 -15.73 20.21
C ARG A 629 -12.51 -16.28 21.40
N GLN A 630 -13.71 -15.76 21.69
CA GLN A 630 -14.55 -16.27 22.79
C GLN A 630 -14.80 -17.78 22.65
N TYR A 631 -15.11 -18.26 21.43
CA TYR A 631 -15.41 -19.67 21.19
C TYR A 631 -14.26 -20.60 21.65
N PHE A 632 -13.02 -20.28 21.30
CA PHE A 632 -11.83 -21.06 21.71
C PHE A 632 -11.41 -20.79 23.17
N VAL A 633 -11.53 -19.56 23.67
CA VAL A 633 -11.14 -19.17 25.03
C VAL A 633 -12.10 -19.74 26.10
N GLU A 634 -13.40 -19.84 25.82
CA GLU A 634 -14.36 -20.49 26.71
C GLU A 634 -14.29 -22.04 26.61
N GLY A 635 -13.65 -22.59 25.58
CA GLY A 635 -13.31 -24.01 25.45
C GLY A 635 -14.29 -24.84 24.61
N ASN A 636 -15.01 -24.21 23.68
CA ASN A 636 -16.00 -24.90 22.82
C ASN A 636 -15.34 -25.83 21.77
N TRP A 637 -14.04 -25.67 21.53
CA TRP A 637 -13.21 -26.61 20.76
C TRP A 637 -12.44 -27.54 21.71
N LEU A 638 -12.38 -28.84 21.41
CA LEU A 638 -11.70 -29.87 22.22
C LEU A 638 -12.06 -29.91 23.73
N ASN A 639 -13.16 -29.27 24.16
CA ASN A 639 -13.49 -29.01 25.57
C ASN A 639 -12.33 -28.33 26.35
N THR A 640 -11.44 -27.60 25.66
CA THR A 640 -10.16 -27.11 26.18
C THR A 640 -10.01 -25.62 25.92
N LYS A 641 -9.74 -24.83 26.96
CA LYS A 641 -9.61 -23.37 26.85
C LYS A 641 -8.30 -22.96 26.19
N ILE A 642 -8.38 -22.27 25.06
CA ILE A 642 -7.24 -21.93 24.22
C ILE A 642 -7.30 -20.46 23.84
N SER A 643 -6.25 -19.70 24.16
CA SER A 643 -6.09 -18.33 23.62
C SER A 643 -5.34 -18.40 22.30
N LEU A 644 -6.06 -18.18 21.20
CA LEU A 644 -5.45 -18.04 19.87
C LEU A 644 -4.40 -16.92 19.86
N ASN A 645 -3.32 -17.11 19.10
CA ASN A 645 -2.42 -16.01 18.72
C ASN A 645 -2.97 -15.26 17.47
N GLY A 646 -2.28 -14.20 17.04
CA GLY A 646 -2.69 -13.40 15.88
C GLY A 646 -2.67 -14.17 14.56
N ILE A 647 -1.71 -15.10 14.40
CA ILE A 647 -1.54 -15.94 13.22
C ILE A 647 -2.70 -16.94 13.08
N GLN A 648 -3.01 -17.69 14.15
CA GLN A 648 -4.15 -18.61 14.21
C GLN A 648 -5.47 -17.88 13.94
N LEU A 649 -5.66 -16.70 14.55
CA LEU A 649 -6.89 -15.91 14.38
C LEU A 649 -7.05 -15.38 12.94
N ARG A 650 -5.96 -14.94 12.30
CA ARG A 650 -5.88 -14.59 10.88
C ARG A 650 -6.24 -15.77 9.99
N GLY A 651 -5.65 -16.94 10.23
CA GLY A 651 -5.93 -18.16 9.46
C GLY A 651 -7.36 -18.66 9.62
N LEU A 652 -7.97 -18.50 10.79
CA LEU A 652 -9.38 -18.83 11.02
C LEU A 652 -10.31 -17.87 10.26
N MET A 653 -10.02 -16.56 10.28
CA MET A 653 -10.77 -15.56 9.50
C MET A 653 -10.72 -15.88 7.99
N ILE A 654 -9.57 -16.29 7.45
CA ILE A 654 -9.42 -16.70 6.04
C ILE A 654 -10.07 -18.06 5.76
N SER A 655 -9.97 -19.02 6.68
CA SER A 655 -10.68 -20.30 6.57
C SER A 655 -12.20 -20.12 6.52
N SER A 656 -12.70 -19.06 7.17
CA SER A 656 -14.13 -18.74 7.24
C SER A 656 -14.71 -18.08 5.99
N SER A 657 -13.87 -17.63 5.05
CA SER A 657 -14.34 -16.88 3.88
C SER A 657 -14.50 -17.74 2.63
N SER A 658 -15.32 -17.28 1.67
CA SER A 658 -15.44 -17.92 0.35
C SER A 658 -15.85 -16.95 -0.77
N ASN A 659 -15.33 -17.21 -1.98
CA ASN A 659 -15.73 -16.57 -3.24
C ASN A 659 -16.94 -17.24 -3.91
N PHE A 660 -17.40 -18.43 -3.47
CA PHE A 660 -18.44 -19.25 -4.13
C PHE A 660 -19.80 -18.56 -4.36
N LYS A 661 -20.02 -17.39 -3.76
CA LYS A 661 -21.24 -16.57 -3.91
C LYS A 661 -20.92 -15.15 -4.38
N MET A 662 -19.76 -14.89 -4.97
CA MET A 662 -19.33 -13.53 -5.37
C MET A 662 -19.42 -13.32 -6.89
N GLN A 663 -20.32 -12.42 -7.32
CA GLN A 663 -20.56 -12.14 -8.75
C GLN A 663 -19.36 -11.44 -9.45
N ASP A 664 -18.44 -10.85 -8.69
CA ASP A 664 -17.19 -10.25 -9.20
C ASP A 664 -16.20 -11.28 -9.77
N VAL A 665 -16.45 -12.57 -9.52
CA VAL A 665 -15.55 -13.67 -9.86
C VAL A 665 -16.19 -14.46 -11.02
N SER A 666 -15.58 -14.37 -12.21
CA SER A 666 -16.12 -14.97 -13.45
C SER A 666 -16.05 -16.51 -13.51
N ASP A 667 -15.45 -17.10 -12.48
CA ASP A 667 -15.28 -18.53 -12.26
C ASP A 667 -15.53 -18.72 -10.76
N GLU A 668 -16.71 -19.25 -10.41
CA GLU A 668 -17.21 -19.29 -9.03
C GLU A 668 -16.30 -20.10 -8.09
N GLU A 669 -15.34 -20.86 -8.63
CA GLU A 669 -14.47 -21.77 -7.88
C GLU A 669 -13.09 -21.17 -7.54
N GLN A 670 -12.79 -19.90 -7.87
CA GLN A 670 -11.50 -19.28 -7.54
C GLN A 670 -11.28 -19.18 -6.02
N ILE A 671 -10.22 -19.82 -5.56
CA ILE A 671 -9.76 -19.86 -4.17
C ILE A 671 -9.40 -18.44 -3.69
N VAL A 672 -8.77 -17.64 -4.56
CA VAL A 672 -8.27 -16.30 -4.25
C VAL A 672 -8.37 -15.37 -5.47
N ASN A 673 -8.76 -14.11 -5.28
CA ASN A 673 -8.91 -13.14 -6.37
C ASN A 673 -8.50 -11.72 -5.93
N TYR A 674 -7.79 -10.96 -6.78
CA TYR A 674 -7.27 -9.63 -6.44
C TYR A 674 -8.35 -8.57 -6.13
N ARG A 675 -9.62 -8.82 -6.48
CA ARG A 675 -10.75 -7.93 -6.13
C ARG A 675 -11.37 -8.28 -4.78
N THR A 676 -11.40 -9.55 -4.41
CA THR A 676 -12.22 -10.08 -3.30
C THR A 676 -11.44 -10.81 -2.21
N GLY A 677 -10.14 -11.03 -2.41
CA GLY A 677 -9.30 -11.87 -1.58
C GLY A 677 -9.73 -13.33 -1.60
N PHE A 678 -9.76 -13.95 -0.42
CA PHE A 678 -10.37 -15.25 -0.15
C PHE A 678 -11.91 -15.18 -0.02
N GLY A 679 -12.52 -14.04 -0.39
CA GLY A 679 -13.96 -13.83 -0.45
C GLY A 679 -14.60 -13.38 0.86
N ALA A 680 -15.91 -13.60 1.00
CA ALA A 680 -16.69 -13.07 2.12
C ALA A 680 -16.74 -14.01 3.32
N ILE A 681 -16.59 -13.45 4.53
CA ILE A 681 -16.61 -14.18 5.82
C ILE A 681 -17.99 -14.78 6.13
N ASP A 682 -18.00 -16.01 6.64
CA ASP A 682 -19.13 -16.65 7.32
C ASP A 682 -18.60 -17.49 8.51
N LEU A 683 -18.82 -17.06 9.75
CA LEU A 683 -18.30 -17.74 10.93
C LEU A 683 -18.93 -19.12 11.18
N SER A 684 -20.15 -19.38 10.70
CA SER A 684 -20.78 -20.70 10.82
C SER A 684 -20.06 -21.80 10.02
N THR A 685 -19.07 -21.41 9.22
CA THR A 685 -18.19 -22.31 8.48
C THR A 685 -17.00 -22.84 9.29
N ILE A 686 -16.68 -22.21 10.44
CA ILE A 686 -15.54 -22.53 11.33
C ILE A 686 -15.93 -22.71 12.81
N LEU A 687 -17.07 -22.17 13.27
CA LEU A 687 -17.59 -22.34 14.62
C LEU A 687 -18.75 -23.35 14.61
N SER A 688 -18.54 -24.57 15.09
CA SER A 688 -19.55 -25.64 15.06
C SER A 688 -20.21 -25.83 16.41
N PHE A 689 -21.54 -25.73 16.46
CA PHE A 689 -22.33 -26.01 17.67
C PHE A 689 -22.88 -27.45 17.69
N ASN A 690 -22.44 -28.29 16.75
CA ASN A 690 -22.97 -29.63 16.51
C ASN A 690 -21.90 -30.49 15.81
N ASN A 691 -21.31 -31.43 16.55
CA ASN A 691 -20.17 -32.27 16.16
C ASN A 691 -20.39 -33.24 14.97
N LYS A 692 -21.46 -33.05 14.19
CA LYS A 692 -21.76 -33.73 12.92
C LYS A 692 -21.73 -32.79 11.73
N GLU A 693 -21.52 -31.49 11.92
CA GLU A 693 -21.48 -30.53 10.82
C GLU A 693 -20.12 -30.57 10.12
N PHE A 694 -19.06 -30.31 10.89
CA PHE A 694 -17.66 -30.33 10.49
C PHE A 694 -16.79 -30.43 11.74
N GLY A 695 -15.48 -30.48 11.57
CA GLY A 695 -14.51 -30.17 12.61
C GLY A 695 -13.44 -29.20 12.11
N VAL A 696 -12.62 -28.74 13.04
CA VAL A 696 -11.48 -27.86 12.82
C VAL A 696 -10.24 -28.53 13.40
N ALA A 697 -9.23 -28.78 12.57
CA ALA A 697 -7.92 -29.20 13.04
C ALA A 697 -6.93 -28.04 12.87
N MET A 698 -6.03 -27.83 13.82
CA MET A 698 -5.05 -26.73 13.73
C MET A 698 -3.74 -27.02 14.44
N THR A 699 -2.67 -26.38 13.99
CA THR A 699 -1.41 -26.29 14.72
C THR A 699 -1.58 -25.64 16.10
N LYS A 700 -0.68 -25.96 17.04
CA LYS A 700 -0.68 -25.41 18.40
C LYS A 700 -0.43 -23.90 18.40
N THR A 701 -0.70 -23.23 19.52
CA THR A 701 -0.50 -21.78 19.66
C THR A 701 0.97 -21.38 19.77
N GLU A 702 1.84 -22.30 20.20
CA GLU A 702 3.28 -22.11 20.37
C GLU A 702 4.04 -23.31 19.81
N GLY A 703 5.26 -23.09 19.30
CA GLY A 703 6.20 -24.16 18.94
C GLY A 703 6.17 -24.67 17.49
N ASN A 704 5.19 -24.28 16.67
CA ASN A 704 5.21 -24.59 15.23
C ASN A 704 6.02 -23.53 14.48
N LYS A 705 7.32 -23.79 14.41
CA LYS A 705 8.31 -23.07 13.62
C LYS A 705 8.81 -23.97 12.51
N ILE A 706 9.06 -23.41 11.32
CA ILE A 706 9.78 -24.09 10.24
C ILE A 706 11.17 -23.47 10.11
N GLU A 707 12.19 -24.30 10.08
CA GLU A 707 13.60 -23.90 9.95
C GLU A 707 13.93 -23.39 8.53
N SER A 708 15.08 -22.74 8.35
CA SER A 708 15.53 -22.26 7.03
C SER A 708 15.84 -23.41 6.08
N GLN A 709 15.55 -23.24 4.78
CA GLN A 709 15.71 -24.25 3.71
C GLN A 709 15.25 -25.65 4.17
N SER A 710 13.98 -25.84 4.48
CA SER A 710 13.47 -27.07 5.11
C SER A 710 12.13 -27.54 4.56
N HIS A 711 11.89 -28.85 4.61
CA HIS A 711 10.59 -29.47 4.31
C HIS A 711 9.99 -30.09 5.59
N TYR A 712 8.79 -29.65 5.97
CA TYR A 712 8.03 -30.15 7.11
C TYR A 712 6.76 -30.87 6.63
N ARG A 713 6.53 -32.11 7.09
CA ARG A 713 5.43 -32.98 6.66
C ARG A 713 4.54 -33.40 7.82
N THR A 714 3.25 -33.58 7.55
CA THR A 714 2.27 -34.19 8.45
C THR A 714 1.20 -34.96 7.68
N LYS A 715 0.32 -35.67 8.38
CA LYS A 715 -0.81 -36.41 7.80
C LYS A 715 -2.07 -36.15 8.59
N ILE A 716 -3.20 -36.04 7.89
CA ILE A 716 -4.50 -35.82 8.51
C ILE A 716 -5.57 -36.73 7.93
N LYS A 717 -6.38 -37.33 8.81
CA LYS A 717 -7.47 -38.22 8.39
C LYS A 717 -8.76 -37.44 8.13
N ILE A 718 -9.31 -37.63 6.94
CA ILE A 718 -10.57 -37.07 6.47
C ILE A 718 -11.65 -38.16 6.46
N THR A 719 -12.88 -37.81 6.81
CA THR A 719 -14.04 -38.73 6.82
C THR A 719 -15.32 -37.98 6.44
N LYS A 720 -15.47 -37.73 5.14
CA LYS A 720 -16.60 -37.14 4.40
C LYS A 720 -17.97 -37.73 4.76
N SER A 721 -17.97 -39.02 5.10
CA SER A 721 -19.14 -39.81 5.51
C SER A 721 -19.61 -39.53 6.95
N LYS A 722 -18.76 -38.96 7.82
CA LYS A 722 -19.09 -38.61 9.22
C LYS A 722 -19.80 -37.25 9.36
N TYR A 723 -19.59 -36.35 8.39
CA TYR A 723 -19.91 -34.92 8.52
C TYR A 723 -20.87 -34.41 7.44
N SER A 724 -21.70 -33.41 7.77
CA SER A 724 -22.65 -32.81 6.82
C SER A 724 -22.00 -31.81 5.87
N MET A 725 -20.87 -31.20 6.23
CA MET A 725 -20.14 -30.27 5.37
C MET A 725 -19.61 -30.93 4.08
N LYS A 726 -19.64 -30.17 2.99
CA LYS A 726 -19.33 -30.61 1.62
C LYS A 726 -18.27 -29.73 0.94
N ARG A 727 -17.31 -29.26 1.74
CA ARG A 727 -16.04 -28.62 1.33
C ARG A 727 -14.96 -28.98 2.35
N LEU A 728 -13.70 -28.92 1.93
CA LEU A 728 -12.53 -29.08 2.80
C LEU A 728 -11.53 -27.96 2.48
N SER A 729 -11.13 -27.20 3.49
CA SER A 729 -10.24 -26.06 3.38
C SER A 729 -8.98 -26.30 4.20
N PHE A 730 -7.81 -26.12 3.61
CA PHE A 730 -6.52 -26.06 4.28
C PHE A 730 -6.01 -24.63 4.13
N VAL A 731 -5.61 -23.97 5.23
CA VAL A 731 -5.06 -22.61 5.23
C VAL A 731 -3.76 -22.59 6.02
N LEU A 732 -2.65 -22.35 5.33
CA LEU A 732 -1.37 -21.97 5.92
C LEU A 732 -1.35 -20.45 6.06
N THR A 733 -0.78 -19.94 7.15
CA THR A 733 -0.63 -18.50 7.38
C THR A 733 0.55 -18.20 8.30
N TYR A 734 1.24 -17.08 8.05
CA TYR A 734 2.44 -16.65 8.77
C TYR A 734 2.60 -15.11 8.71
N LEU A 735 3.68 -14.58 9.28
CA LEU A 735 3.99 -13.14 9.33
C LEU A 735 5.41 -12.84 8.83
N ASP A 736 5.51 -12.52 7.54
CA ASP A 736 6.78 -12.29 6.86
C ASP A 736 7.40 -10.91 7.17
N LEU A 737 8.73 -10.85 7.25
CA LEU A 737 9.48 -9.61 7.45
C LEU A 737 9.63 -8.82 6.14
N GLU A 738 9.92 -7.52 6.27
CA GLU A 738 10.22 -6.65 5.15
C GLU A 738 11.58 -5.97 5.40
N THR A 739 12.54 -6.16 4.49
CA THR A 739 13.92 -5.69 4.69
C THR A 739 14.04 -4.17 4.69
N ASN A 740 13.39 -3.52 3.73
CA ASN A 740 13.33 -2.07 3.56
C ASN A 740 12.04 -1.71 2.79
N TYR A 741 11.45 -0.55 3.07
CA TYR A 741 10.23 -0.07 2.41
C TYR A 741 10.39 0.07 0.87
N ASP A 742 11.58 0.45 0.38
CA ASP A 742 11.93 0.55 -1.05
C ASP A 742 12.15 -0.83 -1.72
N SER A 743 12.18 -1.94 -0.96
CA SER A 743 12.39 -3.29 -1.49
C SER A 743 11.25 -3.72 -2.41
N ILE A 744 11.57 -4.21 -3.61
CA ILE A 744 10.57 -4.66 -4.60
C ILE A 744 10.22 -6.16 -4.46
N ILE A 745 10.89 -6.87 -3.55
CA ILE A 745 10.65 -8.27 -3.21
C ILE A 745 9.25 -8.40 -2.55
N PRO A 746 8.33 -9.25 -3.04
CA PRO A 746 7.00 -9.40 -2.46
C PRO A 746 7.04 -10.05 -1.07
N LEU A 747 7.61 -11.27 -1.02
CA LEU A 747 7.84 -12.06 0.18
C LEU A 747 9.34 -12.28 0.35
N LEU A 748 9.83 -12.11 1.57
CA LEU A 748 11.23 -12.32 1.95
C LEU A 748 11.42 -13.77 2.36
N ASN A 749 10.65 -14.19 3.36
CA ASN A 749 10.49 -15.56 3.78
C ASN A 749 9.24 -16.10 3.07
N ASP A 750 9.41 -17.18 2.31
CA ASP A 750 8.44 -17.74 1.37
C ASP A 750 8.08 -19.15 1.85
N LEU A 751 6.82 -19.40 2.18
CA LEU A 751 6.34 -20.69 2.69
C LEU A 751 5.23 -21.26 1.79
N ASP A 752 5.55 -22.32 1.06
CA ASP A 752 4.62 -22.97 0.13
C ASP A 752 3.83 -24.08 0.83
N LEU A 753 2.50 -24.09 0.65
CA LEU A 753 1.61 -25.16 1.09
C LEU A 753 1.40 -26.19 -0.04
N VAL A 754 1.60 -27.47 0.25
CA VAL A 754 1.21 -28.56 -0.66
C VAL A 754 0.34 -29.58 0.08
N VAL A 755 -0.77 -29.98 -0.55
CA VAL A 755 -1.70 -30.99 -0.03
C VAL A 755 -1.80 -32.13 -1.03
N ILE A 756 -1.69 -33.38 -0.54
CA ILE A 756 -1.78 -34.59 -1.36
C ILE A 756 -2.94 -35.45 -0.86
N SER A 757 -3.85 -35.83 -1.76
CA SER A 757 -5.01 -36.67 -1.42
C SER A 757 -4.66 -38.17 -1.34
N PRO A 758 -5.54 -39.02 -0.76
CA PRO A 758 -5.36 -40.48 -0.72
C PRO A 758 -5.08 -41.15 -2.07
N SER A 759 -5.61 -40.59 -3.18
CA SER A 759 -5.33 -41.03 -4.55
C SER A 759 -3.99 -40.56 -5.13
N GLY A 760 -3.23 -39.73 -4.39
CA GLY A 760 -1.97 -39.13 -4.83
C GLY A 760 -2.11 -37.80 -5.57
N LYS A 761 -3.34 -37.27 -5.76
CA LYS A 761 -3.54 -35.98 -6.43
C LYS A 761 -3.03 -34.84 -5.55
N ARG A 762 -2.14 -34.02 -6.12
CA ARG A 762 -1.52 -32.86 -5.46
C ARG A 762 -2.34 -31.58 -5.70
N TYR A 763 -2.27 -30.68 -4.73
CA TYR A 763 -2.87 -29.35 -4.74
C TYR A 763 -1.87 -28.36 -4.16
N LEU A 764 -1.52 -27.32 -4.92
CA LEU A 764 -0.63 -26.24 -4.46
C LEU A 764 -1.48 -25.15 -3.78
N GLY A 765 -0.89 -24.46 -2.80
CA GLY A 765 -1.50 -23.28 -2.20
C GLY A 765 -1.85 -22.23 -3.27
N ASN A 766 -3.06 -21.68 -3.14
CA ASN A 766 -3.59 -20.60 -3.97
C ASN A 766 -3.70 -20.88 -5.49
N ASP A 767 -3.44 -22.10 -5.98
CA ASP A 767 -3.59 -22.45 -7.41
C ASP A 767 -5.06 -22.46 -7.84
N ASN A 768 -5.57 -21.33 -8.33
CA ASN A 768 -6.90 -21.21 -8.94
C ASN A 768 -7.13 -22.12 -10.17
N ASN A 769 -6.09 -22.75 -10.74
CA ASN A 769 -6.18 -23.60 -11.93
C ASN A 769 -6.06 -25.09 -11.62
N TYR A 770 -6.09 -25.51 -10.34
CA TYR A 770 -5.87 -26.90 -9.91
C TYR A 770 -6.78 -27.93 -10.59
N LYS A 771 -8.01 -27.55 -10.96
CA LYS A 771 -8.98 -28.42 -11.63
C LYS A 771 -8.57 -28.87 -13.03
N LYS A 772 -7.66 -28.15 -13.68
CA LYS A 772 -7.05 -28.57 -14.96
C LYS A 772 -6.08 -29.74 -14.78
N GLN A 773 -5.66 -30.02 -13.54
CA GLN A 773 -4.71 -31.06 -13.09
C GLN A 773 -3.30 -30.98 -13.71
N ASP A 774 -3.09 -30.08 -14.67
CA ASP A 774 -1.79 -29.60 -15.07
C ASP A 774 -1.16 -28.81 -13.91
N LEU A 775 0.01 -29.28 -13.46
CA LEU A 775 0.86 -28.68 -12.43
C LEU A 775 2.24 -28.32 -12.98
N HIS A 776 2.44 -28.48 -14.29
CA HIS A 776 3.62 -28.02 -15.01
C HIS A 776 3.62 -26.49 -15.04
N ASN A 777 4.79 -25.88 -14.80
CA ASN A 777 5.01 -24.43 -14.82
C ASN A 777 4.12 -23.66 -13.82
N LYS A 778 3.86 -24.25 -12.64
CA LYS A 778 3.17 -23.61 -11.51
C LYS A 778 4.02 -23.59 -10.23
N ALA A 779 4.09 -22.43 -9.60
CA ALA A 779 4.46 -22.31 -8.19
C ALA A 779 3.19 -22.36 -7.31
N ALA A 780 3.36 -22.58 -6.01
CA ALA A 780 2.41 -22.02 -5.04
C ALA A 780 2.62 -20.49 -4.94
N SER A 781 1.76 -19.76 -4.24
CA SER A 781 1.66 -18.30 -4.46
C SER A 781 2.58 -17.48 -3.54
N TYR A 782 3.78 -17.20 -4.05
CA TYR A 782 4.77 -16.21 -3.63
C TYR A 782 4.26 -14.74 -3.50
N LEU A 783 2.94 -14.53 -3.47
CA LEU A 783 2.22 -13.25 -3.41
C LEU A 783 1.26 -13.15 -2.21
N SER A 784 1.35 -14.05 -1.23
CA SER A 784 0.54 -13.97 -0.01
C SER A 784 1.22 -14.65 1.17
N THR A 785 1.21 -14.01 2.35
CA THR A 785 1.57 -14.65 3.64
C THR A 785 0.46 -15.58 4.17
N ASN A 786 -0.46 -15.99 3.29
CA ASN A 786 -1.55 -16.91 3.53
C ASN A 786 -1.78 -17.75 2.28
N GLU A 787 -1.78 -19.07 2.44
CA GLU A 787 -1.85 -20.04 1.36
C GLU A 787 -3.05 -20.97 1.59
N ARG A 788 -3.90 -21.16 0.57
CA ARG A 788 -5.13 -21.94 0.69
C ARG A 788 -5.26 -23.03 -0.36
N VAL A 789 -5.61 -24.23 0.08
CA VAL A 789 -6.21 -25.28 -0.74
C VAL A 789 -7.68 -25.41 -0.33
N LEU A 790 -8.60 -25.34 -1.29
CA LEU A 790 -10.05 -25.42 -1.05
C LEU A 790 -10.69 -26.41 -2.03
N LEU A 791 -11.16 -27.54 -1.52
CA LEU A 791 -11.71 -28.65 -2.31
C LEU A 791 -13.24 -28.62 -2.32
N SER A 792 -13.85 -28.84 -3.48
CA SER A 792 -15.30 -29.05 -3.59
C SER A 792 -15.73 -30.40 -3.02
N ASN A 793 -17.04 -30.62 -2.89
CA ASN A 793 -17.61 -31.88 -2.46
C ASN A 793 -17.11 -33.08 -3.28
N GLU A 794 -16.93 -32.91 -4.58
CA GLU A 794 -16.57 -33.94 -5.55
C GLU A 794 -15.10 -34.37 -5.40
N GLU A 795 -14.27 -33.49 -4.85
CA GLU A 795 -12.81 -33.60 -4.79
C GLU A 795 -12.29 -34.09 -3.42
N ILE A 796 -13.20 -34.18 -2.43
CA ILE A 796 -12.89 -34.76 -1.12
C ILE A 796 -12.95 -36.29 -1.20
N GLU A 797 -11.88 -36.93 -0.80
CA GLU A 797 -11.74 -38.38 -0.67
C GLU A 797 -11.83 -38.79 0.82
N ASP A 798 -12.26 -40.03 1.10
CA ASP A 798 -12.16 -40.61 2.46
C ASP A 798 -10.79 -41.31 2.59
N GLY A 799 -9.96 -40.87 3.54
CA GLY A 799 -8.60 -41.40 3.74
C GLY A 799 -7.67 -40.47 4.51
N GLU A 800 -6.36 -40.72 4.42
CA GLU A 800 -5.32 -39.83 4.95
C GLU A 800 -4.80 -38.92 3.84
N TYR A 801 -4.88 -37.60 4.06
CA TYR A 801 -4.21 -36.59 3.25
C TYR A 801 -2.82 -36.34 3.83
N ILE A 802 -1.82 -36.15 2.97
CA ILE A 802 -0.50 -35.62 3.35
C ILE A 802 -0.55 -34.10 3.22
N ILE A 803 0.07 -33.39 4.16
CA ILE A 803 0.22 -31.94 4.11
C ILE A 803 1.69 -31.61 4.32
N ASP A 804 2.24 -30.86 3.38
CA ASP A 804 3.63 -30.43 3.34
C ASP A 804 3.70 -28.92 3.41
N ILE A 805 4.70 -28.42 4.13
CA ILE A 805 5.08 -27.01 4.17
C ILE A 805 6.57 -26.95 3.86
N TYR A 806 6.93 -26.16 2.86
CA TYR A 806 8.31 -25.89 2.48
C TYR A 806 8.70 -24.49 2.95
N SER A 807 9.97 -24.30 3.34
CA SER A 807 10.58 -22.99 3.57
C SER A 807 11.74 -22.75 2.62
N ASN A 808 11.87 -21.48 2.21
CA ASN A 808 13.03 -20.99 1.47
C ASN A 808 14.23 -20.68 2.39
N GLU A 809 15.29 -20.09 1.84
CA GLU A 809 16.37 -19.51 2.65
C GLU A 809 15.89 -18.27 3.40
N LEU A 810 15.57 -18.46 4.68
CA LEU A 810 15.07 -17.42 5.58
C LEU A 810 16.15 -16.35 5.85
N PHE A 811 15.76 -15.08 5.80
CA PHE A 811 16.71 -13.97 5.92
C PHE A 811 16.94 -13.56 7.38
N ASN A 812 18.13 -13.84 7.91
CA ASN A 812 18.60 -13.65 9.30
C ASN A 812 17.93 -14.48 10.40
N ASP A 813 16.74 -15.05 10.16
CA ASP A 813 16.06 -15.93 11.13
C ASP A 813 16.42 -17.40 10.88
N GLU A 814 16.75 -18.16 11.94
CA GLU A 814 16.96 -19.61 11.85
C GLU A 814 15.65 -20.38 11.58
N SER A 815 14.51 -19.80 11.97
CA SER A 815 13.17 -20.37 11.75
C SER A 815 12.06 -19.31 11.86
N ILE A 816 10.92 -19.56 11.20
CA ILE A 816 9.74 -18.67 11.19
C ILE A 816 8.51 -19.37 11.79
N ASP A 817 7.73 -18.66 12.62
CA ASP A 817 6.46 -19.14 13.18
C ASP A 817 5.34 -19.17 12.14
N PHE A 818 4.59 -20.27 12.10
CA PHE A 818 3.46 -20.47 11.18
C PHE A 818 2.24 -21.08 11.89
N SER A 819 1.10 -21.04 11.21
CA SER A 819 -0.08 -21.82 11.58
C SER A 819 -0.70 -22.49 10.35
N LEU A 820 -1.07 -23.77 10.47
CA LEU A 820 -1.98 -24.43 9.55
C LEU A 820 -3.33 -24.67 10.24
N ILE A 821 -4.42 -24.39 9.54
CA ILE A 821 -5.80 -24.68 9.94
C ILE A 821 -6.48 -25.48 8.84
N VAL A 822 -7.19 -26.55 9.20
CA VAL A 822 -7.92 -27.45 8.31
C VAL A 822 -9.37 -27.53 8.77
N VAL A 823 -10.32 -27.26 7.87
CA VAL A 823 -11.75 -27.11 8.18
C VAL A 823 -12.59 -27.89 7.19
N GLY A 824 -13.45 -28.78 7.67
CA GLY A 824 -14.33 -29.58 6.82
C GLY A 824 -14.69 -30.92 7.45
N PRO A 825 -14.80 -32.01 6.67
CA PRO A 825 -15.05 -33.36 7.19
C PRO A 825 -13.81 -33.98 7.87
N VAL A 826 -13.28 -33.28 8.87
CA VAL A 826 -12.09 -33.63 9.67
C VAL A 826 -12.49 -33.64 11.15
N ASP A 827 -11.78 -34.41 11.97
CA ASP A 827 -11.98 -34.43 13.42
C ASP A 827 -11.29 -33.23 14.09
N ASP A 828 -11.91 -32.67 15.15
CA ASP A 828 -11.26 -31.67 16.01
C ASP A 828 -9.99 -32.27 16.63
N GLN A 829 -8.82 -31.70 16.31
CA GLN A 829 -7.52 -32.17 16.79
C GLN A 829 -6.42 -31.13 16.62
N TYR A 830 -5.33 -31.27 17.38
CA TYR A 830 -4.10 -30.57 17.06
C TYR A 830 -3.37 -31.24 15.88
N ILE A 831 -2.75 -30.42 15.04
CA ILE A 831 -1.84 -30.83 13.97
C ILE A 831 -0.41 -30.60 14.46
N GLU A 832 0.44 -31.60 14.32
CA GLU A 832 1.88 -31.51 14.59
C GLU A 832 2.65 -31.81 13.31
N PHE A 833 3.65 -31.00 13.00
CA PHE A 833 4.55 -31.18 11.86
C PHE A 833 5.90 -31.70 12.34
N ASN A 834 6.57 -32.47 11.48
CA ASN A 834 7.95 -32.92 11.71
C ASN A 834 8.79 -32.57 10.48
N PRO A 835 10.07 -32.20 10.65
CA PRO A 835 11.02 -32.15 9.53
C PRO A 835 11.06 -33.51 8.82
N THR A 836 11.18 -33.50 7.49
CA THR A 836 11.27 -34.73 6.69
C THR A 836 12.36 -34.63 5.62
N GLN A 837 12.82 -35.78 5.14
CA GLN A 837 13.69 -35.91 3.97
C GLN A 837 12.97 -36.60 2.80
N GLU A 838 11.67 -36.87 2.92
CA GLU A 838 10.83 -37.40 1.84
C GLU A 838 10.59 -36.33 0.77
N CYS A 839 11.33 -36.37 -0.35
CA CYS A 839 11.11 -35.46 -1.48
C CYS A 839 10.23 -36.11 -2.56
N ASP A 840 9.28 -35.33 -3.10
CA ASP A 840 8.20 -35.83 -3.97
C ASP A 840 8.33 -35.28 -5.42
N CYS A 841 9.46 -35.53 -6.07
CA CYS A 841 9.87 -34.80 -7.29
C CYS A 841 9.18 -35.29 -8.58
N TYR A 842 8.84 -34.39 -9.51
CA TYR A 842 8.12 -34.73 -10.76
C TYR A 842 8.92 -35.59 -11.76
N LEU A 843 10.25 -35.43 -11.79
CA LEU A 843 11.11 -36.02 -12.82
C LEU A 843 11.58 -37.46 -12.48
N SER A 844 10.92 -38.15 -11.54
CA SER A 844 11.39 -39.40 -10.94
C SER A 844 11.40 -40.64 -11.84
N ASP A 845 10.80 -40.59 -13.03
CA ASP A 845 10.63 -41.75 -13.92
C ASP A 845 11.94 -42.31 -14.51
N ASN A 846 13.06 -41.58 -14.45
CA ASN A 846 14.37 -42.08 -14.90
C ASN A 846 15.54 -41.68 -13.97
N HIS A 847 15.75 -42.51 -12.94
CA HIS A 847 16.97 -42.60 -12.10
C HIS A 847 17.35 -41.41 -11.20
N SER A 848 17.35 -41.68 -9.89
CA SER A 848 18.20 -41.02 -8.87
C SER A 848 18.20 -39.48 -8.88
N ILE A 849 17.05 -38.90 -8.54
CA ILE A 849 17.03 -37.59 -7.87
C ILE A 849 17.34 -37.87 -6.39
N ASP A 850 18.56 -37.56 -5.96
CA ASP A 850 18.90 -37.58 -4.54
C ASP A 850 18.12 -36.45 -3.84
N SER A 851 17.34 -36.79 -2.81
CA SER A 851 16.84 -35.81 -1.84
C SER A 851 18.01 -35.05 -1.23
N SER A 852 17.97 -33.72 -1.19
CA SER A 852 18.89 -32.97 -0.34
C SER A 852 18.58 -33.21 1.14
N SER A 853 19.54 -32.94 2.03
CA SER A 853 19.46 -33.28 3.47
C SER A 853 18.34 -32.56 4.25
N ASP A 854 17.70 -31.62 3.58
CA ASP A 854 16.61 -30.72 3.99
C ASP A 854 15.22 -31.17 3.49
N GLY A 855 15.16 -32.18 2.62
CA GLY A 855 13.92 -32.72 2.05
C GLY A 855 13.38 -31.99 0.81
N HIS A 856 14.11 -31.02 0.26
CA HIS A 856 13.80 -30.40 -1.03
C HIS A 856 14.17 -31.31 -2.22
N CYS A 857 13.59 -31.02 -3.39
CA CYS A 857 13.91 -31.73 -4.63
C CYS A 857 15.13 -31.14 -5.34
N LYS A 858 16.10 -31.99 -5.65
CA LYS A 858 17.29 -31.61 -6.43
C LYS A 858 17.00 -31.66 -7.93
N CYS A 859 16.68 -30.51 -8.50
CA CYS A 859 16.28 -30.40 -9.90
C CYS A 859 17.43 -30.52 -10.90
N ASP A 860 17.09 -30.82 -12.15
CA ASP A 860 18.02 -30.64 -13.27
C ASP A 860 18.16 -29.15 -13.63
N LYS A 861 19.11 -28.83 -14.51
CA LYS A 861 19.44 -27.45 -14.88
C LYS A 861 18.33 -26.68 -15.60
N ASN A 862 17.24 -27.35 -16.03
CA ASN A 862 16.10 -26.78 -16.73
C ASN A 862 14.83 -26.74 -15.86
N HIS A 863 14.88 -27.10 -14.57
CA HIS A 863 13.72 -27.08 -13.67
C HIS A 863 14.04 -26.47 -12.29
N ILE A 864 13.05 -25.84 -11.66
CA ILE A 864 13.12 -25.28 -10.29
C ILE A 864 11.81 -25.50 -9.52
N GLY A 865 11.83 -25.12 -8.23
CA GLY A 865 10.72 -25.24 -7.29
C GLY A 865 10.72 -26.56 -6.50
N ASN A 866 9.96 -26.62 -5.41
CA ASN A 866 10.06 -27.66 -4.38
C ASN A 866 9.87 -29.10 -4.89
N HIS A 867 9.23 -29.29 -6.04
CA HIS A 867 9.05 -30.59 -6.71
C HIS A 867 9.70 -30.67 -8.11
N CYS A 868 10.48 -29.66 -8.51
CA CYS A 868 10.98 -29.47 -9.88
C CYS A 868 9.87 -29.29 -10.93
N GLN A 869 8.78 -28.64 -10.54
CA GLN A 869 7.57 -28.50 -11.35
C GLN A 869 7.57 -27.27 -12.27
N ILE A 870 8.56 -26.37 -12.15
CA ILE A 870 8.68 -25.13 -12.92
C ILE A 870 9.81 -25.28 -13.93
N GLU A 871 9.48 -25.39 -15.23
CA GLU A 871 10.42 -25.40 -16.34
C GLU A 871 11.07 -24.02 -16.55
N ILE A 872 12.34 -24.04 -16.93
CA ILE A 872 13.10 -22.88 -17.38
C ILE A 872 13.32 -23.01 -18.89
N SER A 873 12.56 -22.23 -19.67
CA SER A 873 12.67 -22.28 -21.14
C SER A 873 14.02 -21.74 -21.65
N GLU A 874 14.67 -22.45 -22.58
CA GLU A 874 15.88 -21.94 -23.24
C GLU A 874 15.50 -21.08 -24.46
N ILE A 875 16.03 -19.85 -24.52
CA ILE A 875 15.76 -18.92 -25.64
C ILE A 875 17.02 -18.76 -26.49
N GLU A 876 16.88 -18.95 -27.81
CA GLU A 876 17.93 -18.64 -28.79
C GLU A 876 18.02 -17.12 -29.01
N ASN A 877 18.63 -16.41 -28.05
CA ASN A 877 18.80 -14.96 -28.09
C ASN A 877 19.83 -14.55 -29.15
N LYS A 878 19.37 -14.30 -30.38
CA LYS A 878 20.19 -13.71 -31.43
C LYS A 878 20.44 -12.23 -31.12
N VAL A 879 21.70 -11.80 -31.23
CA VAL A 879 22.15 -10.44 -30.95
C VAL A 879 21.34 -9.43 -31.77
N ASP A 880 20.95 -8.33 -31.13
CA ASP A 880 20.15 -7.23 -31.67
C ASP A 880 18.83 -7.66 -32.33
N THR A 881 18.33 -8.87 -32.01
CA THR A 881 17.07 -9.41 -32.50
C THR A 881 15.99 -9.31 -31.41
N LYS A 882 14.83 -8.75 -31.76
CA LYS A 882 13.66 -8.66 -30.87
C LYS A 882 12.92 -10.00 -30.80
N PHE A 883 12.46 -10.38 -29.61
CA PHE A 883 11.62 -11.56 -29.38
C PHE A 883 10.55 -11.30 -28.31
N ASN A 884 9.40 -11.98 -28.41
CA ASN A 884 8.26 -11.74 -27.53
C ASN A 884 8.09 -12.85 -26.49
N ILE A 885 7.83 -12.47 -25.24
CA ILE A 885 7.54 -13.37 -24.12
C ILE A 885 6.18 -13.02 -23.54
N THR A 886 5.23 -13.94 -23.68
CA THR A 886 3.93 -13.87 -23.01
C THR A 886 4.01 -14.52 -21.63
N VAL A 887 3.45 -13.83 -20.63
CA VAL A 887 3.40 -14.21 -19.21
C VAL A 887 1.96 -14.01 -18.71
N GLY A 888 1.42 -14.99 -18.00
CA GLY A 888 0.04 -14.97 -17.45
C GLY A 888 -0.18 -13.93 -16.36
N ALA A 889 -1.41 -13.87 -15.85
CA ALA A 889 -1.80 -12.92 -14.81
C ALA A 889 -1.12 -13.27 -13.47
N SER A 890 -0.42 -12.32 -12.84
CA SER A 890 0.32 -12.51 -11.60
C SER A 890 1.42 -13.61 -11.64
N GLU A 891 1.84 -14.05 -12.82
CA GLU A 891 2.82 -15.14 -13.05
C GLU A 891 4.27 -14.62 -13.13
N ILE A 892 5.23 -15.39 -12.61
CA ILE A 892 6.66 -15.28 -12.93
C ILE A 892 7.02 -16.33 -13.98
N LYS A 893 7.66 -15.91 -15.07
CA LYS A 893 8.16 -16.81 -16.11
C LYS A 893 9.68 -16.85 -16.13
N TYR A 894 10.25 -18.05 -16.15
CA TYR A 894 11.69 -18.30 -16.08
C TYR A 894 12.26 -18.72 -17.44
N PHE A 895 13.41 -18.16 -17.81
CA PHE A 895 14.11 -18.53 -19.03
C PHE A 895 15.62 -18.28 -18.97
N TYR A 896 16.38 -19.05 -19.74
CA TYR A 896 17.80 -18.79 -19.98
C TYR A 896 18.05 -18.06 -21.29
N LEU A 897 18.97 -17.11 -21.25
CA LEU A 897 19.60 -16.50 -22.41
C LEU A 897 20.98 -17.15 -22.61
N ASN A 898 21.12 -17.97 -23.66
CA ASN A 898 22.21 -18.94 -23.81
C ASN A 898 23.34 -18.52 -24.76
N ASN A 899 23.19 -17.43 -25.52
CA ASN A 899 24.18 -16.99 -26.51
C ASN A 899 24.79 -15.62 -26.19
N GLY A 900 26.08 -15.47 -26.53
CA GLY A 900 26.77 -14.17 -26.59
C GLY A 900 27.23 -13.59 -25.25
N LYS A 901 27.87 -12.41 -25.32
CA LYS A 901 28.15 -11.59 -24.14
C LYS A 901 26.95 -10.71 -23.85
N ILE A 902 26.20 -10.97 -22.79
CA ILE A 902 24.96 -10.23 -22.57
C ILE A 902 25.27 -8.91 -21.85
N GLY A 903 25.40 -7.84 -22.65
CA GLY A 903 25.60 -6.48 -22.16
C GLY A 903 24.34 -5.96 -21.49
N THR A 904 23.26 -5.88 -22.26
CA THR A 904 22.00 -5.21 -21.88
C THR A 904 20.78 -5.94 -22.43
N ILE A 905 19.74 -6.11 -21.59
CA ILE A 905 18.38 -6.44 -22.04
C ILE A 905 17.56 -5.15 -22.04
N TYR A 906 16.92 -4.82 -23.15
CA TYR A 906 15.83 -3.84 -23.21
C TYR A 906 14.49 -4.59 -23.14
N VAL A 907 13.53 -4.05 -22.39
CA VAL A 907 12.19 -4.66 -22.28
C VAL A 907 11.11 -3.60 -22.49
N THR A 908 10.46 -3.69 -23.65
CA THR A 908 9.26 -2.93 -24.01
C THR A 908 8.02 -3.77 -23.74
N ARG A 909 6.84 -3.14 -23.73
CA ARG A 909 5.56 -3.83 -23.53
C ARG A 909 4.53 -3.30 -24.50
N GLU A 910 3.68 -4.18 -25.00
CA GLU A 910 2.68 -3.83 -26.02
C GLU A 910 1.61 -2.84 -25.48
N HIS A 911 1.40 -2.79 -24.16
CA HIS A 911 0.38 -1.98 -23.50
C HIS A 911 0.90 -1.31 -22.21
N ASN A 912 0.68 0.00 -22.08
CA ASN A 912 1.01 0.81 -20.89
C ASN A 912 0.00 0.63 -19.72
N MET A 913 -0.47 -0.60 -19.48
CA MET A 913 -1.52 -0.89 -18.48
C MET A 913 -0.99 -1.24 -17.07
N SER A 914 0.31 -1.45 -16.87
CA SER A 914 0.88 -1.56 -15.52
C SER A 914 2.28 -0.96 -15.42
N GLU A 915 2.55 -0.21 -14.35
CA GLU A 915 3.88 0.32 -14.02
C GLU A 915 4.69 -0.67 -13.16
N TYR A 916 4.13 -1.85 -12.87
CA TYR A 916 4.52 -2.73 -11.76
C TYR A 916 4.94 -4.15 -12.17
N ALA A 917 5.11 -4.43 -13.46
CA ALA A 917 5.82 -5.65 -13.87
C ALA A 917 7.33 -5.49 -13.59
N SER A 918 8.03 -6.57 -13.27
CA SER A 918 9.47 -6.55 -12.96
C SER A 918 10.23 -7.68 -13.63
N ILE A 919 11.52 -7.45 -13.86
CA ILE A 919 12.45 -8.43 -14.41
C ILE A 919 13.62 -8.60 -13.44
N TRP A 920 14.03 -9.85 -13.25
CA TRP A 920 15.06 -10.28 -12.32
C TRP A 920 16.05 -11.13 -13.11
N VAL A 921 17.34 -10.97 -12.84
CA VAL A 921 18.42 -11.46 -13.70
C VAL A 921 19.57 -11.95 -12.83
N GLY A 922 20.02 -13.17 -13.09
CA GLY A 922 21.03 -13.84 -12.28
C GLY A 922 21.73 -14.97 -13.03
N LYS A 923 22.77 -15.56 -12.44
CA LYS A 923 23.49 -16.67 -13.09
C LYS A 923 22.71 -17.99 -13.06
N GLU A 924 22.04 -18.24 -11.95
CA GLU A 924 21.28 -19.47 -11.69
C GLU A 924 19.81 -19.10 -11.49
N CYS A 925 18.90 -20.01 -11.84
CA CYS A 925 17.48 -19.81 -11.61
C CYS A 925 17.08 -20.29 -10.20
N SER A 926 16.07 -19.64 -9.64
CA SER A 926 15.51 -19.89 -8.31
C SER A 926 14.02 -19.55 -8.34
N GLN A 927 13.19 -20.22 -7.53
CA GLN A 927 11.78 -19.85 -7.37
C GLN A 927 11.63 -18.48 -6.66
N HIS A 928 12.59 -18.11 -5.80
CA HIS A 928 12.47 -16.93 -4.96
C HIS A 928 13.22 -15.75 -5.58
N LEU A 929 12.47 -14.69 -5.91
CA LEU A 929 12.99 -13.47 -6.53
C LEU A 929 14.11 -12.80 -5.70
N SER A 930 14.12 -13.01 -4.38
CA SER A 930 15.12 -12.50 -3.44
C SER A 930 16.57 -12.95 -3.71
N THR A 931 16.79 -14.07 -4.41
CA THR A 931 18.13 -14.62 -4.66
C THR A 931 18.80 -14.08 -5.93
N PHE A 932 18.08 -13.39 -6.82
CA PHE A 932 18.61 -12.90 -8.10
C PHE A 932 19.53 -11.68 -7.91
N GLU A 933 20.72 -11.71 -8.51
CA GLU A 933 21.74 -10.66 -8.32
C GLU A 933 21.35 -9.27 -8.84
N ARG A 934 20.38 -9.18 -9.77
CA ARG A 934 19.86 -7.92 -10.33
C ARG A 934 18.35 -7.96 -10.52
N ASN A 935 17.70 -6.80 -10.42
CA ASN A 935 16.29 -6.63 -10.79
C ASN A 935 15.97 -5.19 -11.22
N ASN A 936 14.83 -4.99 -11.88
CA ASN A 936 14.24 -3.66 -12.13
C ASN A 936 12.73 -3.74 -12.44
N TRP A 937 12.04 -2.59 -12.36
CA TRP A 937 10.66 -2.42 -12.84
C TRP A 937 10.60 -2.06 -14.33
N ILE A 938 9.56 -2.54 -15.03
CA ILE A 938 9.32 -2.31 -16.45
C ILE A 938 8.35 -1.11 -16.62
N LYS A 939 8.86 0.10 -16.39
CA LYS A 939 8.06 1.35 -16.27
C LYS A 939 7.88 2.10 -17.59
N SER A 940 7.10 1.50 -18.49
CA SER A 940 6.79 2.03 -19.85
C SER A 940 8.03 2.25 -20.73
N ASP A 941 7.80 2.75 -21.94
CA ASP A 941 8.67 2.80 -23.11
C ASP A 941 10.20 2.96 -22.82
N ASP A 942 10.98 2.00 -23.32
CA ASP A 942 12.46 1.93 -23.28
C ASP A 942 13.14 1.88 -21.90
N PHE A 943 12.74 0.93 -21.05
CA PHE A 943 13.56 0.44 -19.93
C PHE A 943 14.64 -0.57 -20.40
N SER A 944 15.83 -0.52 -19.79
CA SER A 944 16.87 -1.54 -19.94
C SER A 944 17.59 -1.93 -18.62
N ILE A 945 18.14 -3.15 -18.59
CA ILE A 945 18.93 -3.71 -17.49
C ILE A 945 20.28 -4.23 -18.02
N ASN A 946 21.37 -3.67 -17.50
CA ASN A 946 22.72 -4.10 -17.83
C ASN A 946 23.09 -5.33 -16.98
N ILE A 947 23.41 -6.44 -17.64
CA ILE A 947 23.75 -7.69 -16.95
C ILE A 947 25.24 -7.73 -16.61
N GLY A 948 26.11 -7.65 -17.63
CA GLY A 948 27.56 -7.79 -17.44
C GLY A 948 28.00 -9.19 -17.01
N TYR A 949 27.24 -10.23 -17.38
CA TYR A 949 27.62 -11.63 -17.26
C TYR A 949 27.80 -12.23 -18.68
N ASP A 950 28.74 -13.15 -18.82
CA ASP A 950 28.82 -14.02 -20.00
C ASP A 950 27.69 -15.07 -19.92
N SER A 951 27.12 -15.49 -21.05
CA SER A 951 26.04 -16.50 -21.09
C SER A 951 26.49 -17.89 -20.58
N PRO A 952 25.61 -18.71 -19.99
CA PRO A 952 24.17 -18.52 -19.84
C PRO A 952 23.80 -17.59 -18.68
N VAL A 953 22.64 -16.94 -18.79
CA VAL A 953 22.07 -16.07 -17.74
C VAL A 953 20.59 -16.42 -17.56
N CYS A 954 20.17 -16.63 -16.32
CA CYS A 954 18.76 -16.79 -15.96
C CYS A 954 18.04 -15.44 -15.90
N VAL A 955 16.80 -15.43 -16.38
CA VAL A 955 15.86 -14.32 -16.26
C VAL A 955 14.55 -14.83 -15.68
N ALA A 956 14.04 -14.13 -14.67
CA ALA A 956 12.69 -14.28 -14.15
C ALA A 956 11.87 -13.01 -14.43
N LEU A 957 10.79 -13.16 -15.20
CA LEU A 957 9.95 -12.06 -15.67
C LEU A 957 8.60 -12.12 -14.95
N PHE A 958 8.37 -11.22 -14.00
CA PHE A 958 7.18 -11.17 -13.17
C PHE A 958 6.13 -10.22 -13.76
N ASN A 959 5.03 -10.77 -14.28
CA ASN A 959 3.87 -10.00 -14.67
C ASN A 959 2.93 -9.77 -13.49
N ASN A 960 3.17 -8.70 -12.73
CA ASN A 960 2.30 -8.28 -11.65
C ASN A 960 0.91 -7.75 -12.10
N TYR A 961 0.59 -7.74 -13.40
CA TYR A 961 -0.73 -7.30 -13.85
C TYR A 961 -1.76 -8.43 -13.71
N PRO A 962 -3.00 -8.16 -13.24
CA PRO A 962 -4.06 -9.16 -13.12
C PRO A 962 -4.68 -9.61 -14.46
N SER A 963 -3.97 -9.44 -15.58
CA SER A 963 -4.22 -10.13 -16.85
C SER A 963 -2.90 -10.47 -17.54
N GLN A 964 -2.94 -11.45 -18.45
CA GLN A 964 -1.80 -11.85 -19.27
C GLN A 964 -1.21 -10.65 -20.03
N GLN A 965 0.11 -10.57 -20.13
CA GLN A 965 0.84 -9.53 -20.85
C GLN A 965 1.87 -10.14 -21.82
N THR A 966 2.16 -9.43 -22.91
CA THR A 966 3.28 -9.72 -23.81
C THR A 966 4.35 -8.66 -23.63
N PHE A 967 5.58 -9.11 -23.38
CA PHE A 967 6.78 -8.29 -23.27
C PHE A 967 7.62 -8.52 -24.53
N GLU A 968 8.15 -7.46 -25.11
CA GLU A 968 9.11 -7.53 -26.22
C GLU A 968 10.50 -7.28 -25.64
N LEU A 969 11.42 -8.22 -25.88
CA LEU A 969 12.78 -8.20 -25.36
C LEU A 969 13.78 -8.04 -26.51
N LEU A 970 14.82 -7.25 -26.26
CA LEU A 970 15.97 -7.07 -27.14
C LEU A 970 17.25 -7.27 -26.34
N VAL A 971 18.14 -8.13 -26.83
CA VAL A 971 19.43 -8.42 -26.20
C VAL A 971 20.57 -7.92 -27.07
N SER A 972 21.44 -7.06 -26.52
CA SER A 972 22.62 -6.55 -27.21
C SER A 972 23.92 -6.94 -26.51
N GLU A 973 24.97 -7.16 -27.31
CA GLU A 973 26.34 -7.37 -26.82
C GLU A 973 27.07 -6.05 -26.52
N GLU A 974 26.61 -4.93 -27.08
CA GLU A 974 27.18 -3.64 -26.72
C GLU A 974 26.75 -3.25 -25.29
N TYR A 975 27.73 -3.04 -24.42
CA TYR A 975 27.53 -2.29 -23.19
C TYR A 975 27.32 -0.81 -23.55
N HIS A 976 26.11 -0.46 -23.95
CA HIS A 976 25.72 0.88 -24.43
C HIS A 976 25.82 1.93 -23.30
N ASN A 977 27.05 2.42 -23.11
CA ASN A 977 27.37 3.59 -22.30
C ASN A 977 27.53 4.78 -23.26
N GLU A 978 26.44 5.49 -23.57
CA GLU A 978 26.40 6.59 -24.55
C GLU A 978 27.56 7.59 -24.39
N SER A 979 27.94 7.83 -23.13
CA SER A 979 29.05 8.69 -22.75
C SER A 979 30.40 8.32 -23.37
N ALA A 980 30.67 7.03 -23.64
CA ALA A 980 31.91 6.59 -24.25
C ALA A 980 32.02 7.07 -25.71
N LEU A 981 30.92 7.02 -26.47
CA LEU A 981 30.85 7.55 -27.83
C LEU A 981 31.03 9.07 -27.83
N LEU A 982 30.40 9.77 -26.89
CA LEU A 982 30.51 11.22 -26.72
C LEU A 982 31.94 11.65 -26.39
N ILE A 983 32.62 10.92 -25.50
CA ILE A 983 34.04 11.13 -25.17
C ILE A 983 34.93 10.95 -26.40
N GLY A 984 34.68 9.92 -27.22
CA GLY A 984 35.41 9.70 -28.47
C GLY A 984 35.29 10.87 -29.45
N ILE A 985 34.08 11.40 -29.64
CA ILE A 985 33.81 12.57 -30.49
C ILE A 985 34.54 13.82 -29.95
N ILE A 986 34.50 14.06 -28.64
CA ILE A 986 35.19 15.20 -27.99
C ILE A 986 36.71 15.09 -28.17
N ILE A 987 37.30 13.91 -27.98
CA ILE A 987 38.73 13.68 -28.19
C ILE A 987 39.12 13.93 -29.66
N GLY A 988 38.32 13.45 -30.61
CA GLY A 988 38.54 13.71 -32.05
C GLY A 988 38.56 15.20 -32.39
N LEU A 989 37.58 15.96 -31.89
CA LEU A 989 37.51 17.42 -32.05
C LEU A 989 38.72 18.13 -31.43
N VAL A 990 39.15 17.74 -30.22
CA VAL A 990 40.34 18.30 -29.56
C VAL A 990 41.61 18.04 -30.37
N VAL A 991 41.78 16.84 -30.94
CA VAL A 991 42.94 16.50 -31.80
C VAL A 991 42.97 17.37 -33.07
N VAL A 992 41.83 17.58 -33.73
CA VAL A 992 41.73 18.44 -34.91
C VAL A 992 42.06 19.90 -34.57
N ILE A 993 41.52 20.42 -33.46
CA ILE A 993 41.82 21.78 -32.97
C ILE A 993 43.31 21.93 -32.64
N VAL A 994 43.93 20.94 -32.00
CA VAL A 994 45.37 20.91 -31.71
C VAL A 994 46.21 20.89 -32.99
N ALA A 995 45.82 20.11 -34.00
CA ALA A 995 46.52 20.08 -35.28
C ALA A 995 46.48 21.44 -35.99
N ILE A 996 45.32 22.12 -35.99
CA ILE A 996 45.16 23.48 -36.53
C ILE A 996 46.03 24.48 -35.76
N ILE A 997 46.01 24.46 -34.42
CA ILE A 997 46.83 25.34 -33.58
C ILE A 997 48.34 25.11 -33.82
N LEU A 998 48.78 23.85 -33.95
CA LEU A 998 50.17 23.53 -34.27
C LEU A 998 50.56 23.98 -35.67
N SER A 999 49.66 23.88 -36.65
CA SER A 999 49.88 24.36 -38.02
C SER A 999 50.07 25.87 -38.07
N ILE A 1000 49.20 26.62 -37.35
CA ILE A 1000 49.32 28.07 -37.19
C ILE A 1000 50.61 28.43 -36.44
N TRP A 1001 50.91 27.72 -35.35
CA TRP A 1001 52.12 27.99 -34.55
C TRP A 1001 53.41 27.74 -35.33
N LEU A 1002 53.49 26.67 -36.12
CA LEU A 1002 54.62 26.42 -37.03
C LEU A 1002 54.74 27.52 -38.09
N CYS A 1003 53.63 27.95 -38.68
CA CYS A 1003 53.60 29.06 -39.64
C CYS A 1003 54.11 30.38 -39.03
N CYS A 1004 53.80 30.66 -37.76
CA CYS A 1004 54.32 31.82 -37.03
C CYS A 1004 55.78 31.64 -36.59
N ALA A 1005 56.18 30.45 -36.12
CA ALA A 1005 57.50 30.20 -35.52
C ALA A 1005 58.64 30.21 -36.54
N PHE A 1006 58.38 29.86 -37.80
CA PHE A 1006 59.35 29.95 -38.91
C PHE A 1006 59.32 31.31 -39.65
N CYS A 1007 58.58 32.30 -39.15
CA CYS A 1007 58.47 33.63 -39.77
C CYS A 1007 59.62 34.57 -39.32
N SER A 1008 60.84 34.30 -39.81
CA SER A 1008 62.11 34.93 -39.40
C SER A 1008 62.30 36.39 -39.86
N CYS A 1009 61.33 37.27 -39.60
CA CYS A 1009 61.28 38.64 -40.18
C CYS A 1009 61.32 39.79 -39.14
N CYS A 1010 61.69 39.55 -37.88
CA CYS A 1010 61.62 40.56 -36.80
C CYS A 1010 62.82 40.59 -35.83
N VAL A 1011 64.02 40.21 -36.29
CA VAL A 1011 65.29 40.49 -35.60
C VAL A 1011 66.25 41.08 -36.64
N ASP A 1012 66.86 42.21 -36.31
CA ASP A 1012 67.74 43.05 -37.14
C ASP A 1012 67.19 43.48 -38.52
N ILE A 1013 66.83 44.76 -38.63
CA ILE A 1013 67.34 45.70 -39.65
C ILE A 1013 66.90 47.13 -39.31
N SER A 1014 67.65 48.11 -39.83
CA SER A 1014 67.40 49.56 -39.70
C SER A 1014 66.10 50.03 -40.38
N GLU A 1015 65.85 51.34 -40.34
CA GLU A 1015 64.66 51.96 -40.94
C GLU A 1015 64.41 51.57 -42.41
N THR A 1016 63.12 51.51 -42.77
CA THR A 1016 62.50 51.16 -44.07
C THR A 1016 62.18 49.67 -44.32
N ILE A 1017 61.02 49.47 -44.99
CA ILE A 1017 60.36 48.19 -45.33
C ILE A 1017 59.76 47.42 -44.13
N CYS A 1018 58.43 47.25 -44.15
CA CYS A 1018 57.68 46.29 -43.33
C CYS A 1018 56.55 45.71 -44.18
N CYS A 1019 56.38 44.38 -44.22
CA CYS A 1019 55.39 43.71 -45.05
C CYS A 1019 54.10 43.38 -44.26
N GLY A 1020 52.94 43.72 -44.83
CA GLY A 1020 51.65 43.75 -44.12
C GLY A 1020 50.82 42.47 -44.20
N ILE A 1021 51.33 41.32 -43.72
CA ILE A 1021 50.61 40.03 -43.75
C ILE A 1021 50.40 39.41 -42.35
N CYS A 1022 51.04 39.91 -41.29
CA CYS A 1022 50.86 39.40 -39.92
C CYS A 1022 50.09 40.36 -39.00
N ALA A 1023 48.98 39.87 -38.41
CA ALA A 1023 48.05 40.69 -37.61
C ALA A 1023 48.63 41.23 -36.29
N CYS A 1024 49.73 40.66 -35.77
CA CYS A 1024 50.34 41.11 -34.50
C CYS A 1024 50.92 42.53 -34.56
N CYS A 1025 51.24 43.07 -35.75
CA CYS A 1025 51.86 44.39 -35.87
C CYS A 1025 50.88 45.57 -35.80
N HIS A 1026 49.55 45.34 -35.81
CA HIS A 1026 48.59 46.39 -36.13
C HIS A 1026 48.11 47.27 -34.95
N ARG A 1027 48.63 47.08 -33.72
CA ARG A 1027 48.10 47.73 -32.50
C ARG A 1027 49.05 48.72 -31.79
N ARG A 1028 50.02 49.30 -32.52
CA ARG A 1028 50.91 50.38 -32.02
C ARG A 1028 51.00 51.63 -32.92
N ARG A 1029 50.18 51.73 -33.97
CA ARG A 1029 49.91 52.98 -34.72
C ARG A 1029 48.41 53.27 -34.70
N ASN A 1030 48.07 54.56 -34.82
CA ASN A 1030 46.72 55.15 -34.82
C ASN A 1030 46.10 55.53 -33.45
N ASN A 1031 46.88 56.23 -32.62
CA ASN A 1031 46.34 57.47 -32.04
C ASN A 1031 46.34 58.55 -33.14
N ALA A 1032 45.35 58.50 -34.03
CA ALA A 1032 45.15 59.48 -35.10
C ALA A 1032 43.65 59.55 -35.42
N ASN A 1033 43.08 60.76 -35.34
CA ASN A 1033 41.64 60.99 -35.48
C ASN A 1033 41.15 60.70 -36.91
N SER A 1034 39.98 60.08 -37.08
CA SER A 1034 38.76 60.79 -37.52
C SER A 1034 37.65 59.87 -38.06
N ALA A 1035 36.45 60.44 -38.05
CA ALA A 1035 35.24 60.20 -38.86
C ALA A 1035 35.41 59.48 -40.23
N SER A 1036 34.38 58.83 -40.80
CA SER A 1036 33.02 58.50 -40.33
C SER A 1036 32.27 57.71 -41.41
N ALA A 1037 31.20 56.98 -41.02
CA ALA A 1037 30.13 56.47 -41.90
C ALA A 1037 30.58 55.44 -42.97
N SER A 1038 29.71 54.61 -43.56
CA SER A 1038 28.39 54.07 -43.17
C SER A 1038 28.06 52.90 -44.12
N ASN A 1039 27.11 52.04 -43.77
CA ASN A 1039 26.25 51.21 -44.65
C ASN A 1039 26.83 50.81 -46.04
N GLN A 1040 26.89 49.52 -46.39
CA GLN A 1040 25.64 48.76 -46.58
C GLN A 1040 25.81 47.23 -46.59
N ILE A 1041 24.71 46.59 -46.22
CA ILE A 1041 24.33 45.18 -46.38
C ILE A 1041 24.70 44.59 -47.75
N CYS A 1042 25.20 43.35 -47.76
CA CYS A 1042 24.67 42.33 -48.67
C CYS A 1042 24.83 40.91 -48.10
N GLN A 1043 23.94 40.00 -48.49
CA GLN A 1043 23.90 38.61 -48.03
C GLN A 1043 24.79 37.71 -48.92
N VAL A 1044 25.21 36.56 -48.38
CA VAL A 1044 24.82 35.21 -48.87
C VAL A 1044 25.29 34.18 -47.83
N SER A 1045 24.74 32.96 -47.89
CA SER A 1045 24.70 31.99 -46.80
C SER A 1045 25.16 30.57 -47.21
N ILE A 1046 25.30 29.71 -46.19
CA ILE A 1046 25.26 28.24 -46.22
C ILE A 1046 26.55 27.48 -46.63
N GLN A 1047 26.83 26.43 -45.82
CA GLN A 1047 27.77 25.32 -45.98
C GLN A 1047 29.28 25.66 -46.02
N THR A 1048 30.14 24.86 -45.40
CA THR A 1048 29.94 23.56 -44.71
C THR A 1048 30.05 23.66 -43.19
#